data_AF-A0A9P3GDS0-F1
#
_entry.id   AF-A0A9P3GDS0-F1
#
_cell.length_a   1.000
_cell.length_b   1.000
_cell.length_c   1.000
_cell.angle_alpha   90.00
_cell.angle_beta   90.00
_cell.angle_gamma   90.00
#
_symmetry.space_group_name_H-M   'P 1'
#
loop_
_entity.id
_entity.type
_entity.pdbx_description
1 polymer ?
#
loop_
_entity_poly.entity_id
_entity_poly.type
_entity_poly.pdbx_seq_one_letter_code
_entity_poly.pdbx_strand_id
1 'polypeptide(L)'
;MSRMLLAVVSVVHLLPLAFGTSSIDRHAIVSRYNPTRNAPSQTTPMQVGNGHFAFGADVTGLQTFLPFAIMSDWAWKNDSLPPGKTWADVEDYRGVEWDFHGRLVEYEFDGEPLIQQWLISNPNRVNLGRVGLLFLDGRGNALNMTEDDLKDVRQELDLWTGTMTSRFTFEGQPITVTTVSAQTSSSVGVNVESPLLQAGKLGVYLDFPWNDGSSKFSAPFVGAFNMTSNHTTFLRVDSKLPAGVRAQVSHTLVNSTFVTSVGGDRFTISRDSPKAHRYSIHATGSATSFSFSVSHSLPSNIPDSVSSYQTIARESAQTWETFWSDSGFVDVFTGSSDPRADELQRRIILSRYLMRVNEAGETSPQESGLVNNGWYGKFHLEMVFWHLGHWALWNNWDLLDRAMGMYQRFLETSIQRAQVQQGFSMGARWSKMTDPSGRSAPGEINELLIWQQPHPLVFAEYEYRKTQSRETLEKWQDVVNETANWMTAFAWLNASTSRYDLGPPMYVVAEDTSPNVTRNPAFELAYWRYGLSLAETWMQRLGLSTPAGWQEVKENLAPLPIEDGLYAVYEGIESNFWTDPTYINDHPALVGLHGWLPPIDSVNLTIAKLTADKAYTTWNISNCWGWDFPMLAMSAARNGETEQAIEWLLHPLYQFDDVGMPVGGVRVPTPYFPGSGSLLYAVAMMAEGWDGSSRKSPGFPETGWNVRAEGISRAL
;
A
#
# COMPACT_ATOMS: atom_id res chain seq x y z
N MET A 1 15.28 -71.11 63.55
CA MET A 1 14.42 -70.83 62.37
C MET A 1 14.21 -69.33 62.28
N SER A 2 14.08 -68.82 61.05
CA SER A 2 13.76 -67.45 60.63
C SER A 2 14.94 -66.52 60.33
N ARG A 3 15.14 -66.28 59.03
CA ARG A 3 16.02 -65.28 58.41
C ARG A 3 15.16 -64.10 57.96
N MET A 4 15.62 -62.89 58.22
CA MET A 4 14.98 -61.63 57.85
C MET A 4 15.68 -61.08 56.60
N LEU A 5 14.94 -60.85 55.50
CA LEU A 5 15.42 -60.19 54.28
C LEU A 5 15.00 -58.72 54.31
N LEU A 6 15.95 -57.80 54.11
CA LEU A 6 15.70 -56.39 53.76
C LEU A 6 15.72 -56.25 52.23
N ALA A 7 14.66 -55.69 51.65
CA ALA A 7 14.58 -55.33 50.24
C ALA A 7 14.97 -53.85 50.06
N VAL A 8 15.85 -53.59 49.10
CA VAL A 8 16.26 -52.24 48.65
C VAL A 8 15.36 -51.85 47.48
N VAL A 9 14.68 -50.70 47.58
CA VAL A 9 13.89 -50.10 46.51
C VAL A 9 14.72 -49.01 45.83
N SER A 10 15.01 -49.17 44.54
CA SER A 10 15.63 -48.14 43.70
C SER A 10 14.55 -47.27 43.04
N VAL A 11 14.59 -45.97 43.29
CA VAL A 11 13.74 -44.97 42.64
C VAL A 11 14.45 -44.47 41.38
N VAL A 12 13.83 -44.66 40.20
CA VAL A 12 14.29 -44.10 38.92
C VAL A 12 13.57 -42.77 38.71
N HIS A 13 14.32 -41.67 38.65
CA HIS A 13 13.80 -40.36 38.24
C HIS A 13 13.78 -40.28 36.70
N LEU A 14 12.58 -40.32 36.11
CA LEU A 14 12.33 -39.92 34.73
C LEU A 14 12.22 -38.40 34.69
N LEU A 15 13.24 -37.73 34.14
CA LEU A 15 13.16 -36.32 33.74
C LEU A 15 12.31 -36.21 32.45
N PRO A 16 11.30 -35.32 32.38
CA PRO A 16 10.59 -35.09 31.15
C PRO A 16 11.48 -34.29 30.19
N LEU A 17 11.73 -34.84 29.01
CA LEU A 17 12.26 -34.08 27.87
C LEU A 17 11.19 -33.07 27.44
N ALA A 18 11.38 -31.82 27.85
CA ALA A 18 10.67 -30.70 27.25
C ALA A 18 11.20 -30.52 25.82
N PHE A 19 10.47 -31.02 24.83
CA PHE A 19 10.66 -30.60 23.45
C PHE A 19 10.16 -29.16 23.32
N GLY A 20 11.00 -28.20 23.68
CA GLY A 20 10.77 -26.81 23.33
C GLY A 20 10.80 -26.70 21.80
N THR A 21 9.69 -26.28 21.19
CA THR A 21 9.68 -25.90 19.79
C THR A 21 10.68 -24.76 19.61
N SER A 22 11.72 -24.96 18.81
CA SER A 22 12.68 -23.90 18.49
C SER A 22 11.97 -22.70 17.86
N SER A 23 12.53 -21.51 18.02
CA SER A 23 12.05 -20.32 17.30
C SER A 23 12.15 -20.51 15.78
N ILE A 24 11.39 -19.73 15.02
CA ILE A 24 11.52 -19.70 13.56
C ILE A 24 12.92 -19.15 13.19
N ASP A 25 13.63 -19.83 12.29
CA ASP A 25 14.87 -19.30 11.72
C ASP A 25 14.52 -18.28 10.64
N ARG A 26 14.21 -17.05 11.09
CA ARG A 26 13.72 -15.97 10.23
C ARG A 26 14.77 -15.55 9.21
N HIS A 27 16.04 -15.53 9.59
CA HIS A 27 17.14 -15.18 8.67
C HIS A 27 17.21 -16.20 7.52
N ALA A 28 17.23 -17.51 7.82
CA ALA A 28 17.28 -18.53 6.78
C ALA A 28 16.06 -18.48 5.84
N ILE A 29 14.86 -18.24 6.37
CA ILE A 29 13.63 -18.13 5.57
C ILE A 29 13.66 -16.87 4.71
N VAL A 30 13.99 -15.71 5.26
CA VAL A 30 14.04 -14.45 4.51
C VAL A 30 15.08 -14.53 3.39
N SER A 31 16.31 -14.96 3.71
CA SER A 31 17.40 -15.05 2.72
C SER A 31 17.13 -16.05 1.62
N ARG A 32 16.33 -17.10 1.86
CA ARG A 32 15.91 -18.07 0.83
C ARG A 32 15.18 -17.40 -0.34
N TYR A 33 14.45 -16.32 -0.08
CA TYR A 33 13.62 -15.63 -1.06
C TYR A 33 14.22 -14.30 -1.51
N ASN A 34 15.52 -14.05 -1.28
CA ASN A 34 16.22 -12.90 -1.86
C ASN A 34 16.03 -12.89 -3.39
N PRO A 35 15.38 -11.87 -3.97
CA PRO A 35 15.12 -11.86 -5.40
C PRO A 35 16.41 -11.58 -6.18
N THR A 36 16.54 -12.26 -7.32
CA THR A 36 17.70 -12.14 -8.20
C THR A 36 17.30 -11.94 -9.64
N ARG A 37 18.04 -11.10 -10.38
CA ARG A 37 17.87 -10.89 -11.82
C ARG A 37 19.19 -11.07 -12.55
N ASN A 38 19.18 -11.84 -13.63
CA ASN A 38 20.32 -11.98 -14.54
C ASN A 38 20.04 -11.33 -15.91
N ALA A 39 18.87 -10.73 -16.06
CA ALA A 39 18.42 -10.06 -17.27
C ALA A 39 17.52 -8.86 -16.89
N PRO A 40 17.39 -7.85 -17.76
CA PRO A 40 16.55 -6.70 -17.53
C PRO A 40 15.07 -7.05 -17.39
N SER A 41 14.35 -6.28 -16.56
CA SER A 41 12.89 -6.23 -16.55
C SER A 41 12.45 -4.88 -17.06
N GLN A 42 11.61 -4.87 -18.09
CA GLN A 42 11.08 -3.63 -18.68
C GLN A 42 9.83 -3.12 -17.93
N THR A 43 9.29 -3.90 -17.00
CA THR A 43 7.98 -3.65 -16.39
C THR A 43 8.04 -3.28 -14.92
N THR A 44 9.00 -3.83 -14.16
CA THR A 44 9.09 -3.61 -12.71
C THR A 44 10.53 -3.39 -12.26
N PRO A 45 10.81 -2.43 -11.37
CA PRO A 45 12.13 -2.25 -10.78
C PRO A 45 12.39 -3.26 -9.65
N MET A 46 13.67 -3.49 -9.35
CA MET A 46 14.05 -3.90 -8.00
C MET A 46 14.20 -2.62 -7.15
N GLN A 47 13.67 -2.60 -5.93
CA GLN A 47 13.61 -1.39 -5.11
C GLN A 47 14.34 -1.52 -3.79
N VAL A 48 14.90 -0.40 -3.33
CA VAL A 48 15.23 -0.15 -1.92
C VAL A 48 14.45 1.08 -1.44
N GLY A 49 14.08 1.11 -0.16
CA GLY A 49 13.31 2.22 0.40
C GLY A 49 13.00 2.08 1.88
N ASN A 50 12.12 2.95 2.37
CA ASN A 50 11.81 3.07 3.79
C ASN A 50 10.33 3.39 4.12
N GLY A 51 9.44 3.36 3.13
CA GLY A 51 8.02 3.68 3.27
C GLY A 51 7.67 5.14 2.96
N HIS A 52 8.59 6.08 3.19
CA HIS A 52 8.46 7.48 2.77
C HIS A 52 9.13 7.76 1.42
N PHE A 53 10.10 6.92 1.04
CA PHE A 53 10.94 7.06 -0.13
C PHE A 53 11.26 5.69 -0.73
N ALA A 54 11.22 5.59 -2.06
CA ALA A 54 11.66 4.42 -2.78
C ALA A 54 12.52 4.78 -4.00
N PHE A 55 13.58 4.00 -4.19
CA PHE A 55 14.48 4.07 -5.33
C PHE A 55 14.35 2.78 -6.15
N GLY A 56 13.80 2.89 -7.37
CA GLY A 56 13.73 1.77 -8.30
C GLY A 56 14.94 1.70 -9.23
N ALA A 57 15.52 0.51 -9.39
CA ALA A 57 16.70 0.28 -10.22
C ALA A 57 16.44 -0.75 -11.33
N ASP A 58 17.15 -0.54 -12.45
CA ASP A 58 17.42 -1.59 -13.43
C ASP A 58 18.57 -2.50 -12.96
N VAL A 59 18.98 -3.45 -13.80
CA VAL A 59 20.00 -4.46 -13.47
C VAL A 59 21.37 -3.89 -13.09
N THR A 60 21.64 -2.62 -13.37
CA THR A 60 22.88 -1.95 -12.94
C THR A 60 22.92 -1.60 -11.46
N GLY A 61 21.79 -1.73 -10.75
CA GLY A 61 21.65 -1.29 -9.36
C GLY A 61 21.36 0.22 -9.24
N LEU A 62 21.20 0.88 -10.40
CA LEU A 62 20.86 2.29 -10.59
C LEU A 62 19.79 2.42 -11.70
N GLN A 63 19.55 3.62 -12.22
CA GLN A 63 18.56 3.92 -13.27
C GLN A 63 19.28 4.30 -14.58
N THR A 64 20.20 3.42 -15.01
CA THR A 64 21.16 3.65 -16.11
C THR A 64 20.50 3.56 -17.48
N PHE A 65 19.63 2.57 -17.67
CA PHE A 65 18.96 2.30 -18.95
C PHE A 65 17.47 2.56 -18.86
N LEU A 66 16.84 2.18 -17.74
CA LEU A 66 15.40 2.27 -17.59
C LEU A 66 14.97 3.46 -16.71
N PRO A 67 13.95 4.23 -17.12
CA PRO A 67 13.38 5.36 -16.38
C PRO A 67 12.62 5.05 -15.09
N PHE A 68 12.95 4.00 -14.35
CA PHE A 68 12.25 3.73 -13.08
C PHE A 68 12.29 4.97 -12.19
N ALA A 69 11.24 5.18 -11.39
CA ALA A 69 11.08 6.43 -10.68
C ALA A 69 11.85 6.45 -9.34
N ILE A 70 12.22 7.65 -8.91
CA ILE A 70 12.49 7.94 -7.49
C ILE A 70 11.26 8.66 -6.96
N MET A 71 10.54 8.02 -6.05
CA MET A 71 9.25 8.52 -5.55
C MET A 71 9.30 8.70 -4.03
N SER A 72 8.47 9.61 -3.54
CA SER A 72 8.24 9.78 -2.11
C SER A 72 6.77 10.06 -1.79
N ASP A 73 6.40 9.90 -0.52
CA ASP A 73 5.06 10.22 -0.02
C ASP A 73 4.79 11.73 0.09
N TRP A 74 5.84 12.56 0.08
CA TRP A 74 5.79 14.01 0.27
C TRP A 74 5.98 14.84 -1.02
N ALA A 75 6.47 14.25 -2.11
CA ALA A 75 6.76 15.00 -3.34
C ALA A 75 5.51 15.20 -4.21
N TRP A 76 4.81 16.31 -3.98
CA TRP A 76 3.59 16.69 -4.69
C TRP A 76 3.71 18.07 -5.33
N LYS A 77 2.96 18.29 -6.42
CA LYS A 77 2.85 19.62 -7.04
C LYS A 77 1.47 19.85 -7.64
N ASN A 78 1.17 21.13 -7.88
CA ASN A 78 0.06 21.55 -8.73
C ASN A 78 0.59 22.01 -10.09
N ASP A 79 -0.10 21.62 -11.15
CA ASP A 79 0.06 22.12 -12.50
C ASP A 79 -0.61 23.48 -12.67
N SER A 80 -0.20 24.22 -13.69
CA SER A 80 -0.87 25.47 -14.09
C SER A 80 -2.35 25.23 -14.38
N LEU A 81 -3.20 26.21 -14.07
CA LEU A 81 -4.61 26.18 -14.45
C LEU A 81 -4.76 26.05 -15.97
N PRO A 82 -5.83 25.40 -16.46
CA PRO A 82 -6.13 25.33 -17.89
C PRO A 82 -6.23 26.73 -18.51
N PRO A 83 -5.87 26.92 -19.80
CA PRO A 83 -5.97 28.22 -20.45
C PRO A 83 -7.37 28.82 -20.34
N GLY A 84 -7.45 30.10 -19.92
CA GLY A 84 -8.71 30.81 -19.75
C GLY A 84 -9.46 30.54 -18.45
N LYS A 85 -8.89 29.73 -17.54
CA LYS A 85 -9.44 29.48 -16.20
C LYS A 85 -8.74 30.31 -15.13
N THR A 86 -9.46 30.54 -14.04
CA THR A 86 -9.06 31.32 -12.88
C THR A 86 -9.27 30.52 -11.59
N TRP A 87 -8.71 31.01 -10.48
CA TRP A 87 -8.95 30.40 -9.17
C TRP A 87 -10.41 30.52 -8.74
N ALA A 88 -11.14 31.56 -9.17
CA ALA A 88 -12.57 31.66 -8.93
C ALA A 88 -13.34 30.49 -9.57
N ASP A 89 -12.97 30.08 -10.80
CA ASP A 89 -13.59 28.91 -11.44
C ASP A 89 -13.36 27.61 -10.65
N VAL A 90 -12.22 27.51 -9.96
CA VAL A 90 -11.90 26.37 -9.08
C VAL A 90 -12.72 26.43 -7.79
N GLU A 91 -12.79 27.61 -7.16
CA GLU A 91 -13.53 27.85 -5.92
C GLU A 91 -15.06 27.75 -6.10
N ASP A 92 -15.56 28.00 -7.31
CA ASP A 92 -16.99 27.95 -7.68
C ASP A 92 -17.42 26.58 -8.22
N TYR A 93 -16.50 25.61 -8.36
CA TYR A 93 -16.84 24.27 -8.83
C TYR A 93 -17.73 23.54 -7.82
N ARG A 94 -18.93 23.13 -8.22
CA ARG A 94 -19.89 22.37 -7.38
C ARG A 94 -20.33 21.04 -8.00
N GLY A 95 -20.08 20.83 -9.29
CA GLY A 95 -20.56 19.66 -10.03
C GLY A 95 -22.07 19.73 -10.32
N VAL A 96 -22.81 18.71 -9.92
CA VAL A 96 -24.26 18.54 -10.19
C VAL A 96 -25.06 18.31 -8.92
N GLU A 97 -26.36 18.58 -8.98
CA GLU A 97 -27.31 18.27 -7.90
C GLU A 97 -28.13 17.04 -8.26
N TRP A 98 -28.15 16.03 -7.39
CA TRP A 98 -29.00 14.84 -7.54
C TRP A 98 -29.99 14.73 -6.37
N ASP A 99 -31.15 14.12 -6.63
CA ASP A 99 -32.15 13.85 -5.59
C ASP A 99 -31.65 12.78 -4.62
N PHE A 100 -31.76 13.08 -3.32
CA PHE A 100 -31.53 12.17 -2.22
C PHE A 100 -32.75 12.21 -1.31
N HIS A 101 -33.73 11.34 -1.58
CA HIS A 101 -34.96 11.23 -0.80
C HIS A 101 -35.75 12.55 -0.67
N GLY A 102 -35.91 13.27 -1.78
CA GLY A 102 -36.72 14.50 -1.84
C GLY A 102 -35.97 15.79 -1.47
N ARG A 103 -34.63 15.74 -1.30
CA ARG A 103 -33.77 16.91 -1.25
C ARG A 103 -32.66 16.81 -2.29
N LEU A 104 -32.25 17.95 -2.84
CA LEU A 104 -31.08 18.01 -3.71
C LEU A 104 -29.79 17.98 -2.88
N VAL A 105 -28.79 17.23 -3.37
CA VAL A 105 -27.44 17.13 -2.81
C VAL A 105 -26.43 17.44 -3.90
N GLU A 106 -25.46 18.31 -3.60
CA GLU A 106 -24.36 18.61 -4.52
C GLU A 106 -23.30 17.50 -4.52
N TYR A 107 -22.96 17.03 -5.72
CA TYR A 107 -21.91 16.06 -5.95
C TYR A 107 -20.91 16.61 -6.98
N GLU A 108 -19.63 16.55 -6.64
CA GLU A 108 -18.52 17.08 -7.45
C GLU A 108 -18.20 16.20 -8.68
N PHE A 109 -19.14 16.05 -9.60
CA PHE A 109 -18.92 15.47 -10.93
C PHE A 109 -19.82 16.14 -11.98
N ASP A 110 -19.60 15.85 -13.26
CA ASP A 110 -20.31 16.44 -14.40
C ASP A 110 -20.40 17.98 -14.39
N GLY A 111 -19.42 18.64 -13.76
CA GLY A 111 -19.29 20.09 -13.75
C GLY A 111 -18.52 20.62 -14.97
N GLU A 112 -17.86 21.77 -14.83
CA GLU A 112 -17.03 22.30 -15.91
C GLU A 112 -15.84 21.36 -16.20
N PRO A 113 -15.71 20.79 -17.42
CA PRO A 113 -14.80 19.66 -17.64
C PRO A 113 -13.31 19.95 -17.44
N LEU A 114 -12.85 21.17 -17.76
CA LEU A 114 -11.44 21.53 -17.62
C LEU A 114 -11.07 21.73 -16.15
N ILE A 115 -11.95 22.36 -15.37
CA ILE A 115 -11.77 22.51 -13.92
C ILE A 115 -11.87 21.15 -13.23
N GLN A 116 -12.87 20.33 -13.57
CA GLN A 116 -13.03 18.99 -13.03
C GLN A 116 -11.77 18.16 -13.24
N GLN A 117 -11.26 18.10 -14.49
CA GLN A 117 -10.07 17.32 -14.79
C GLN A 117 -8.83 17.88 -14.07
N TRP A 118 -8.70 19.20 -13.94
CA TRP A 118 -7.60 19.80 -13.19
C TRP A 118 -7.69 19.45 -11.69
N LEU A 119 -8.87 19.54 -11.08
CA LEU A 119 -9.12 19.14 -9.69
C LEU A 119 -8.89 17.64 -9.47
N ILE A 120 -9.22 16.79 -10.44
CA ILE A 120 -8.95 15.36 -10.37
C ILE A 120 -7.45 15.08 -10.28
N SER A 121 -6.64 15.79 -11.07
CA SER A 121 -5.21 15.49 -11.21
C SER A 121 -4.28 16.34 -10.35
N ASN A 122 -4.80 17.35 -9.62
CA ASN A 122 -3.99 18.28 -8.82
C ASN A 122 -4.32 18.21 -7.32
N PRO A 123 -3.33 18.15 -6.43
CA PRO A 123 -1.92 17.89 -6.73
C PRO A 123 -1.69 16.48 -7.30
N ASN A 124 -0.62 16.33 -8.08
CA ASN A 124 -0.08 15.04 -8.54
C ASN A 124 1.33 14.79 -7.98
N ARG A 125 1.69 13.51 -7.88
CA ARG A 125 2.96 13.05 -7.31
C ARG A 125 4.11 13.12 -8.32
N VAL A 126 5.31 13.46 -7.84
CA VAL A 126 6.49 13.82 -8.65
C VAL A 126 7.55 12.71 -8.63
N ASN A 127 8.14 12.44 -9.80
CA ASN A 127 9.39 11.70 -9.91
C ASN A 127 10.57 12.64 -9.64
N LEU A 128 11.37 12.34 -8.61
CA LEU A 128 12.44 13.19 -8.09
C LEU A 128 13.70 13.20 -8.96
N GLY A 129 13.80 12.33 -9.96
CA GLY A 129 14.92 12.29 -10.90
C GLY A 129 15.38 10.89 -11.24
N ARG A 130 16.61 10.80 -11.75
CA ARG A 130 17.36 9.55 -11.93
C ARG A 130 18.78 9.68 -11.44
N VAL A 131 19.32 8.56 -10.98
CA VAL A 131 20.75 8.35 -10.73
C VAL A 131 21.17 7.14 -11.57
N GLY A 132 22.08 7.31 -12.52
CA GLY A 132 22.52 6.24 -13.42
C GLY A 132 24.03 6.24 -13.67
N LEU A 133 24.56 5.14 -14.21
CA LEU A 133 25.98 5.08 -14.59
C LEU A 133 26.25 5.84 -15.88
N LEU A 134 27.39 6.51 -15.93
CA LEU A 134 27.89 7.19 -17.11
C LEU A 134 29.13 6.45 -17.63
N PHE A 135 29.01 5.80 -18.78
CA PHE A 135 30.14 5.14 -19.45
C PHE A 135 30.83 6.13 -20.40
N LEU A 136 32.16 6.14 -20.41
CA LEU A 136 32.97 7.10 -21.15
C LEU A 136 33.99 6.40 -22.03
N ASP A 137 34.28 6.99 -23.20
CA ASP A 137 35.39 6.57 -24.04
C ASP A 137 36.75 7.01 -23.45
N GLY A 138 37.86 6.59 -24.07
CA GLY A 138 39.21 6.98 -23.64
C GLY A 138 39.53 8.48 -23.79
N ARG A 139 38.61 9.28 -24.32
CA ARG A 139 38.72 10.75 -24.46
C ARG A 139 37.78 11.48 -23.48
N GLY A 140 37.00 10.77 -22.68
CA GLY A 140 36.04 11.32 -21.72
C GLY A 140 34.68 11.69 -22.32
N ASN A 141 34.34 11.21 -23.52
CA ASN A 141 33.00 11.41 -24.09
C ASN A 141 32.04 10.31 -23.63
N ALA A 142 30.79 10.68 -23.38
CA ALA A 142 29.73 9.72 -23.06
C ALA A 142 29.52 8.71 -24.19
N LEU A 143 29.47 7.43 -23.83
CA LEU A 143 29.10 6.34 -24.72
C LEU A 143 27.57 6.17 -24.73
N ASN A 144 27.01 5.90 -25.91
CA ASN A 144 25.61 5.51 -26.02
C ASN A 144 25.50 4.01 -25.74
N MET A 145 25.18 3.69 -24.49
CA MET A 145 25.12 2.33 -23.98
C MET A 145 23.69 1.79 -23.96
N THR A 146 23.57 0.49 -24.15
CA THR A 146 22.36 -0.30 -23.96
C THR A 146 22.63 -1.44 -22.98
N GLU A 147 21.57 -2.12 -22.53
CA GLU A 147 21.70 -3.27 -21.63
C GLU A 147 22.50 -4.43 -22.27
N ASP A 148 22.42 -4.59 -23.59
CA ASP A 148 23.11 -5.63 -24.36
C ASP A 148 24.65 -5.46 -24.38
N ASP A 149 25.13 -4.25 -24.04
CA ASP A 149 26.57 -3.97 -23.95
C ASP A 149 27.18 -4.51 -22.63
N LEU A 150 26.35 -4.90 -21.66
CA LEU A 150 26.77 -5.50 -20.41
C LEU A 150 26.88 -7.03 -20.54
N LYS A 151 27.84 -7.61 -19.84
CA LYS A 151 28.01 -9.07 -19.74
C LYS A 151 28.00 -9.51 -18.28
N ASP A 152 27.77 -10.80 -18.06
CA ASP A 152 27.81 -11.44 -16.72
C ASP A 152 26.90 -10.74 -15.70
N VAL A 153 25.74 -10.27 -16.14
CA VAL A 153 24.79 -9.51 -15.33
C VAL A 153 24.20 -10.40 -14.23
N ARG A 154 24.32 -9.93 -12.99
CA ARG A 154 23.64 -10.47 -11.81
C ARG A 154 23.32 -9.34 -10.85
N GLN A 155 22.04 -9.19 -10.54
CA GLN A 155 21.50 -8.32 -9.51
C GLN A 155 20.85 -9.18 -8.42
N GLU A 156 21.07 -8.84 -7.16
CA GLU A 156 20.48 -9.50 -6.01
C GLU A 156 20.10 -8.46 -4.97
N LEU A 157 18.91 -8.61 -4.38
CA LEU A 157 18.48 -7.83 -3.23
C LEU A 157 18.49 -8.73 -1.99
N ASP A 158 19.36 -8.40 -1.04
CA ASP A 158 19.35 -9.01 0.27
C ASP A 158 18.25 -8.39 1.12
N LEU A 159 17.15 -9.12 1.27
CA LEU A 159 15.97 -8.67 2.01
C LEU A 159 16.27 -8.48 3.49
N TRP A 160 17.23 -9.24 4.05
CA TRP A 160 17.57 -9.16 5.47
C TRP A 160 18.23 -7.82 5.84
N THR A 161 19.01 -7.25 4.92
CA THR A 161 19.74 -5.99 5.15
C THR A 161 19.19 -4.81 4.35
N GLY A 162 18.30 -5.07 3.39
CA GLY A 162 17.83 -4.07 2.42
C GLY A 162 18.91 -3.62 1.45
N THR A 163 19.88 -4.48 1.16
CA THR A 163 21.04 -4.16 0.31
C THR A 163 20.87 -4.75 -1.08
N MET A 164 20.85 -3.89 -2.10
CA MET A 164 20.87 -4.33 -3.50
C MET A 164 22.31 -4.34 -4.01
N THR A 165 22.74 -5.45 -4.60
CA THR A 165 24.06 -5.60 -5.22
C THR A 165 23.92 -6.04 -6.68
N SER A 166 24.47 -5.23 -7.59
CA SER A 166 24.57 -5.53 -9.01
C SER A 166 26.02 -5.77 -9.41
N ARG A 167 26.26 -6.80 -10.21
CA ARG A 167 27.56 -7.19 -10.76
C ARG A 167 27.42 -7.44 -12.25
N PHE A 168 28.35 -6.90 -13.03
CA PHE A 168 28.41 -7.10 -14.48
C PHE A 168 29.79 -6.69 -14.99
N THR A 169 30.09 -6.96 -16.26
CA THR A 169 31.35 -6.61 -16.91
C THR A 169 31.12 -5.69 -18.11
N PHE A 170 32.01 -4.71 -18.28
CA PHE A 170 32.06 -3.80 -19.43
C PHE A 170 33.52 -3.70 -19.91
N GLU A 171 33.76 -3.86 -21.22
CA GLU A 171 35.11 -3.96 -21.81
C GLU A 171 36.04 -4.97 -21.07
N GLY A 172 35.46 -6.05 -20.53
CA GLY A 172 36.18 -7.07 -19.76
C GLY A 172 36.59 -6.64 -18.35
N GLN A 173 36.18 -5.46 -17.89
CA GLN A 173 36.40 -4.98 -16.52
C GLN A 173 35.15 -5.20 -15.66
N PRO A 174 35.30 -5.68 -14.42
CA PRO A 174 34.17 -5.86 -13.51
C PRO A 174 33.67 -4.53 -12.98
N ILE A 175 32.36 -4.43 -12.81
CA ILE A 175 31.68 -3.36 -12.09
C ILE A 175 30.80 -4.02 -11.03
N THR A 176 30.94 -3.58 -9.78
CA THR A 176 30.01 -3.90 -8.69
C THR A 176 29.37 -2.61 -8.20
N VAL A 177 28.05 -2.60 -8.09
CA VAL A 177 27.27 -1.49 -7.55
C VAL A 177 26.49 -2.00 -6.35
N THR A 178 26.69 -1.37 -5.19
CA THR A 178 25.89 -1.62 -3.99
C THR A 178 25.02 -0.39 -3.73
N THR A 179 23.71 -0.61 -3.61
CA THR A 179 22.70 0.43 -3.42
C THR A 179 21.87 0.13 -2.18
N VAL A 180 21.76 1.10 -1.28
CA VAL A 180 21.04 1.01 0.01
C VAL A 180 20.22 2.28 0.24
N SER A 181 19.09 2.17 0.96
CA SER A 181 18.26 3.34 1.29
C SER A 181 18.40 3.70 2.77
N ALA A 182 18.53 5.00 3.05
CA ALA A 182 18.46 5.50 4.42
C ALA A 182 17.08 5.24 4.99
N GLN A 183 16.98 4.98 6.29
CA GLN A 183 15.73 4.62 6.96
C GLN A 183 15.10 5.83 7.68
N THR A 184 15.84 6.92 7.80
CA THR A 184 15.46 8.17 8.48
C THR A 184 15.40 9.39 7.54
N SER A 185 15.72 9.22 6.26
CA SER A 185 15.67 10.31 5.27
C SER A 185 15.34 9.80 3.87
N SER A 186 14.93 10.68 2.96
CA SER A 186 14.73 10.38 1.54
C SER A 186 16.07 10.34 0.79
N SER A 187 16.93 9.38 1.17
CA SER A 187 18.29 9.27 0.65
C SER A 187 18.62 7.86 0.19
N VAL A 188 19.39 7.76 -0.88
CA VAL A 188 20.03 6.52 -1.36
C VAL A 188 21.54 6.66 -1.23
N GLY A 189 22.18 5.63 -0.66
CA GLY A 189 23.63 5.47 -0.61
C GLY A 189 24.08 4.48 -1.69
N VAL A 190 25.13 4.82 -2.41
CA VAL A 190 25.65 4.02 -3.53
C VAL A 190 27.17 3.87 -3.39
N ASN A 191 27.67 2.66 -3.59
CA ASN A 191 29.08 2.39 -3.75
C ASN A 191 29.33 1.67 -5.08
N VAL A 192 30.18 2.25 -5.93
CA VAL A 192 30.58 1.68 -7.22
C VAL A 192 32.04 1.24 -7.12
N GLU A 193 32.33 -0.01 -7.45
CA GLU A 193 33.68 -0.58 -7.51
C GLU A 193 34.01 -1.04 -8.92
N SER A 194 35.04 -0.44 -9.53
CA SER A 194 35.54 -0.83 -10.84
C SER A 194 36.92 -0.20 -11.14
N PRO A 195 37.83 -0.92 -11.83
CA PRO A 195 39.03 -0.33 -12.43
C PRO A 195 38.73 0.81 -13.43
N LEU A 196 37.53 0.83 -14.01
CA LEU A 196 37.11 1.84 -14.98
C LEU A 196 36.98 3.25 -14.36
N LEU A 197 36.72 3.35 -13.06
CA LEU A 197 36.72 4.63 -12.33
C LEU A 197 38.12 5.27 -12.39
N GLN A 198 39.15 4.48 -12.07
CA GLN A 198 40.54 4.93 -12.11
C GLN A 198 40.98 5.30 -13.52
N ALA A 199 40.49 4.59 -14.53
CA ALA A 199 40.74 4.86 -15.94
C ALA A 199 39.97 6.08 -16.49
N GLY A 200 39.08 6.70 -15.70
CA GLY A 200 38.24 7.80 -16.17
C GLY A 200 37.18 7.38 -17.19
N LYS A 201 36.84 6.08 -17.24
CA LYS A 201 35.88 5.48 -18.18
C LYS A 201 34.50 5.23 -17.58
N LEU A 202 34.34 5.48 -16.28
CA LEU A 202 33.08 5.30 -15.56
C LEU A 202 32.83 6.51 -14.65
N GLY A 203 31.58 6.96 -14.63
CA GLY A 203 31.06 8.00 -13.76
C GLY A 203 29.59 7.74 -13.44
N VAL A 204 28.91 8.77 -12.96
CA VAL A 204 27.48 8.75 -12.62
C VAL A 204 26.82 9.94 -13.28
N TYR A 205 25.52 9.86 -13.58
CA TYR A 205 24.74 11.03 -13.96
C TYR A 205 23.51 11.20 -13.07
N LEU A 206 23.08 12.45 -12.95
CA LEU A 206 21.74 12.82 -12.51
C LEU A 206 20.93 13.32 -13.71
N ASP A 207 19.65 12.97 -13.78
CA ASP A 207 18.74 13.53 -14.78
C ASP A 207 17.37 13.82 -14.15
N PHE A 208 16.66 14.84 -14.65
CA PHE A 208 15.43 15.33 -14.02
C PHE A 208 14.29 15.39 -15.04
N PRO A 209 13.12 14.80 -14.77
CA PRO A 209 12.00 14.81 -15.70
C PRO A 209 11.07 16.02 -15.54
N TRP A 210 10.28 16.29 -16.57
CA TRP A 210 8.97 16.92 -16.42
C TRP A 210 7.93 15.87 -16.06
N ASN A 211 7.01 16.16 -15.14
CA ASN A 211 5.80 15.36 -14.96
C ASN A 211 4.59 16.29 -14.78
N ASP A 212 3.40 15.84 -15.17
CA ASP A 212 2.14 16.55 -14.99
C ASP A 212 0.98 15.56 -14.79
N GLY A 213 -0.17 16.07 -14.38
CA GLY A 213 -1.40 15.32 -14.16
C GLY A 213 -2.18 15.02 -15.45
N SER A 214 -1.51 14.99 -16.62
CA SER A 214 -2.18 14.74 -17.90
C SER A 214 -2.62 13.29 -18.08
N SER A 215 -1.98 12.35 -17.38
CA SER A 215 -2.23 10.92 -17.51
C SER A 215 -2.73 10.32 -16.20
N LYS A 216 -3.86 9.62 -16.27
CA LYS A 216 -4.43 8.86 -15.13
C LYS A 216 -3.44 7.84 -14.58
N PHE A 217 -2.74 7.15 -15.48
CA PHE A 217 -1.69 6.17 -15.16
C PHE A 217 -0.40 6.56 -15.86
N SER A 218 0.72 6.50 -15.14
CA SER A 218 2.08 6.63 -15.68
C SER A 218 2.90 5.45 -15.20
N ALA A 219 2.88 4.37 -15.97
CA ALA A 219 3.54 3.11 -15.67
C ALA A 219 4.13 2.50 -16.96
N PRO A 220 5.30 1.84 -16.91
CA PRO A 220 6.14 1.61 -15.73
C PRO A 220 6.97 2.85 -15.32
N PHE A 221 6.90 3.93 -16.11
CA PHE A 221 7.75 5.11 -15.95
C PHE A 221 6.94 6.37 -15.66
N VAL A 222 7.51 7.25 -14.83
CA VAL A 222 6.89 8.52 -14.44
C VAL A 222 7.72 9.68 -14.96
N GLY A 223 7.09 10.52 -15.77
CA GLY A 223 7.67 11.76 -16.31
C GLY A 223 8.45 11.60 -17.61
N ALA A 224 8.66 12.72 -18.29
CA ALA A 224 9.32 12.85 -19.58
C ALA A 224 10.62 13.65 -19.44
N PHE A 225 11.74 13.07 -19.83
CA PHE A 225 13.08 13.65 -19.70
C PHE A 225 13.48 14.55 -20.87
N ASN A 226 12.71 14.54 -21.95
CA ASN A 226 12.92 15.35 -23.14
C ASN A 226 12.15 16.69 -23.14
N MET A 227 11.29 16.93 -22.15
CA MET A 227 10.44 18.14 -22.05
C MET A 227 11.18 19.29 -21.34
N THR A 228 12.42 19.57 -21.73
CA THR A 228 13.34 20.46 -21.00
C THR A 228 12.94 21.95 -21.01
N SER A 229 11.96 22.34 -21.82
CA SER A 229 11.41 23.71 -21.80
C SER A 229 10.39 23.95 -20.70
N ASN A 230 9.83 22.88 -20.11
CA ASN A 230 8.69 22.97 -19.20
C ASN A 230 9.10 23.16 -17.73
N HIS A 231 10.37 22.95 -17.42
CA HIS A 231 10.89 23.00 -16.06
C HIS A 231 12.29 23.57 -16.04
N THR A 232 12.80 23.82 -14.84
CA THR A 232 14.16 24.32 -14.67
C THR A 232 14.91 23.50 -13.66
N THR A 233 16.22 23.42 -13.86
CA THR A 233 17.14 22.96 -12.83
C THR A 233 18.21 24.02 -12.57
N PHE A 234 18.81 24.03 -11.38
CA PHE A 234 19.91 24.92 -11.03
C PHE A 234 20.93 24.19 -10.17
N LEU A 235 22.20 24.18 -10.61
CA LEU A 235 23.29 23.51 -9.90
C LEU A 235 24.06 24.50 -9.03
N ARG A 236 24.31 24.07 -7.79
CA ARG A 236 25.11 24.79 -6.80
C ARG A 236 26.23 23.89 -6.27
N VAL A 237 27.46 24.43 -6.27
CA VAL A 237 28.70 23.73 -5.82
C VAL A 237 29.57 24.63 -4.92
N ASP A 238 29.00 25.70 -4.37
CA ASP A 238 29.76 26.68 -3.58
C ASP A 238 30.03 26.24 -2.12
N SER A 239 30.87 27.01 -1.42
CA SER A 239 31.29 26.70 -0.04
C SER A 239 30.21 26.91 1.03
N LYS A 240 29.01 27.38 0.66
CA LYS A 240 27.88 27.60 1.57
C LYS A 240 26.87 26.44 1.52
N LEU A 241 27.27 25.28 1.00
CA LEU A 241 26.47 24.06 1.02
C LEU A 241 26.43 23.44 2.43
N PRO A 242 25.38 22.67 2.78
CA PRO A 242 25.30 21.95 4.05
C PRO A 242 26.47 20.97 4.25
N ALA A 243 26.70 20.55 5.49
CA ALA A 243 27.84 19.69 5.81
C ALA A 243 27.76 18.34 5.07
N GLY A 244 28.88 17.86 4.53
CA GLY A 244 28.90 16.61 3.75
C GLY A 244 28.29 16.70 2.35
N VAL A 245 27.67 17.84 1.99
CA VAL A 245 27.14 18.10 0.65
C VAL A 245 28.22 18.70 -0.23
N ARG A 246 28.36 18.17 -1.45
CA ARG A 246 29.30 18.65 -2.47
C ARG A 246 28.61 19.33 -3.65
N ALA A 247 27.36 18.95 -3.91
CA ALA A 247 26.54 19.55 -4.95
C ALA A 247 25.06 19.55 -4.56
N GLN A 248 24.33 20.56 -5.01
CA GLN A 248 22.87 20.61 -4.93
C GLN A 248 22.28 20.97 -6.29
N VAL A 249 21.23 20.26 -6.69
CA VAL A 249 20.41 20.62 -7.84
C VAL A 249 19.01 20.95 -7.34
N SER A 250 18.58 22.20 -7.55
CA SER A 250 17.17 22.57 -7.40
C SER A 250 16.44 22.24 -8.70
N HIS A 251 15.30 21.57 -8.63
CA HIS A 251 14.43 21.22 -9.76
C HIS A 251 13.05 21.83 -9.54
N THR A 252 12.68 22.78 -10.39
CA THR A 252 11.42 23.53 -10.28
C THR A 252 10.46 23.13 -11.40
N LEU A 253 9.30 22.63 -10.99
CA LEU A 253 8.16 22.22 -11.81
C LEU A 253 7.00 23.18 -11.51
N VAL A 254 6.68 24.07 -12.45
CA VAL A 254 5.70 25.15 -12.24
C VAL A 254 6.09 26.01 -11.03
N ASN A 255 5.37 25.91 -9.90
CA ASN A 255 5.60 26.67 -8.67
C ASN A 255 6.25 25.83 -7.56
N SER A 256 6.48 24.54 -7.80
CA SER A 256 6.99 23.59 -6.82
C SER A 256 8.46 23.32 -7.09
N THR A 257 9.29 23.35 -6.05
CA THR A 257 10.73 23.10 -6.17
C THR A 257 11.14 21.95 -5.26
N PHE A 258 12.00 21.07 -5.78
CA PHE A 258 12.58 19.94 -5.08
C PHE A 258 14.10 20.09 -5.09
N VAL A 259 14.77 19.69 -4.02
CA VAL A 259 16.23 19.80 -3.90
C VAL A 259 16.84 18.41 -3.86
N THR A 260 17.83 18.18 -4.72
CA THR A 260 18.66 16.97 -4.73
C THR A 260 20.06 17.33 -4.26
N SER A 261 20.48 16.80 -3.12
CA SER A 261 21.80 16.99 -2.53
C SER A 261 22.67 15.76 -2.74
N VAL A 262 23.89 15.94 -3.23
CA VAL A 262 24.87 14.87 -3.43
C VAL A 262 26.06 15.06 -2.49
N GLY A 263 26.38 14.00 -1.75
CA GLY A 263 27.51 13.95 -0.80
C GLY A 263 28.38 12.71 -0.99
N GLY A 264 29.45 12.59 -0.19
CA GLY A 264 30.36 11.43 -0.19
C GLY A 264 31.78 11.74 -0.67
N ASP A 265 32.35 10.81 -1.45
CA ASP A 265 33.69 10.92 -2.03
C ASP A 265 33.86 12.18 -2.88
N ARG A 266 35.10 12.60 -3.12
CA ARG A 266 35.36 13.81 -3.91
C ARG A 266 35.00 13.58 -5.37
N PHE A 267 34.22 14.48 -5.94
CA PHE A 267 33.83 14.45 -7.36
C PHE A 267 33.76 15.85 -7.97
N THR A 268 33.76 15.92 -9.30
CA THR A 268 33.29 17.08 -10.07
C THR A 268 31.90 16.80 -10.62
N ILE A 269 31.11 17.85 -10.80
CA ILE A 269 29.79 17.77 -11.41
C ILE A 269 29.63 18.92 -12.42
N SER A 270 29.07 18.62 -13.58
CA SER A 270 28.79 19.62 -14.62
C SER A 270 27.50 19.29 -15.34
N ARG A 271 26.78 20.34 -15.78
CA ARG A 271 25.62 20.16 -16.66
C ARG A 271 26.08 19.81 -18.07
N ASP A 272 25.44 18.82 -18.69
CA ASP A 272 25.84 18.30 -20.00
C ASP A 272 25.68 19.33 -21.13
N SER A 273 24.64 20.16 -21.06
CA SER A 273 24.46 21.32 -21.94
C SER A 273 23.54 22.37 -21.29
N PRO A 274 23.55 23.65 -21.72
CA PRO A 274 22.71 24.68 -21.10
C PRO A 274 21.21 24.36 -21.06
N LYS A 275 20.71 23.61 -22.06
CA LYS A 275 19.30 23.22 -22.21
C LYS A 275 18.97 21.87 -21.57
N ALA A 276 19.97 21.08 -21.20
CA ALA A 276 19.75 19.78 -20.57
C ALA A 276 19.46 19.95 -19.08
N HIS A 277 18.67 19.04 -18.54
CA HIS A 277 18.55 18.85 -17.10
C HIS A 277 19.39 17.67 -16.59
N ARG A 278 20.32 17.19 -17.42
CA ARG A 278 21.27 16.13 -17.06
C ARG A 278 22.60 16.70 -16.58
N TYR A 279 23.16 16.05 -15.57
CA TYR A 279 24.42 16.40 -14.93
C TYR A 279 25.34 15.18 -14.84
N SER A 280 26.55 15.31 -15.35
CA SER A 280 27.59 14.29 -15.25
C SER A 280 28.44 14.48 -14.00
N ILE A 281 28.66 13.41 -13.25
CA ILE A 281 29.45 13.32 -12.02
C ILE A 281 30.65 12.41 -12.27
N HIS A 282 31.84 12.92 -11.99
CA HIS A 282 33.10 12.19 -12.13
C HIS A 282 33.83 12.14 -10.80
N ALA A 283 34.12 10.94 -10.31
CA ALA A 283 34.98 10.76 -9.15
C ALA A 283 36.35 11.42 -9.39
N THR A 284 36.91 12.00 -8.33
CA THR A 284 38.24 12.62 -8.38
C THR A 284 39.19 11.87 -7.47
N GLY A 285 40.45 11.74 -7.92
CA GLY A 285 41.40 10.83 -7.31
C GLY A 285 41.46 9.52 -8.09
N SER A 286 42.66 8.96 -8.20
CA SER A 286 42.90 7.71 -8.91
C SER A 286 42.50 6.53 -8.00
N ALA A 287 41.20 6.25 -7.90
CA ALA A 287 40.64 5.20 -7.05
C ALA A 287 39.76 4.23 -7.87
N THR A 288 39.67 2.98 -7.40
CA THR A 288 38.84 1.92 -7.99
C THR A 288 37.47 1.80 -7.32
N SER A 289 37.14 2.70 -6.40
CA SER A 289 35.85 2.78 -5.70
C SER A 289 35.34 4.21 -5.66
N PHE A 290 34.02 4.38 -5.73
CA PHE A 290 33.34 5.66 -5.60
C PHE A 290 32.06 5.49 -4.78
N SER A 291 32.10 6.00 -3.54
CA SER A 291 30.97 6.02 -2.61
C SER A 291 30.32 7.40 -2.55
N PHE A 292 29.02 7.46 -2.78
CA PHE A 292 28.24 8.70 -2.73
C PHE A 292 26.83 8.47 -2.21
N SER A 293 26.18 9.56 -1.80
CA SER A 293 24.78 9.54 -1.38
C SER A 293 24.02 10.62 -2.13
N VAL A 294 22.78 10.31 -2.52
CA VAL A 294 21.84 11.24 -3.14
C VAL A 294 20.64 11.37 -2.22
N SER A 295 20.35 12.60 -1.80
CA SER A 295 19.29 12.92 -0.84
C SER A 295 18.33 13.93 -1.42
N HIS A 296 17.03 13.71 -1.24
CA HIS A 296 15.96 14.56 -1.75
C HIS A 296 15.21 15.24 -0.62
N SER A 297 14.82 16.49 -0.83
CA SER A 297 14.02 17.25 0.14
C SER A 297 13.21 18.38 -0.50
N LEU A 298 12.29 18.93 0.29
CA LEU A 298 11.72 20.25 0.02
C LEU A 298 12.74 21.34 0.37
N PRO A 299 12.70 22.52 -0.29
CA PRO A 299 13.53 23.67 0.05
C PRO A 299 13.35 24.16 1.49
N SER A 300 12.16 23.97 2.06
CA SER A 300 11.84 24.31 3.45
C SER A 300 12.39 23.31 4.48
N ASN A 301 12.89 22.16 4.04
CA ASN A 301 13.35 21.08 4.90
C ASN A 301 14.64 20.44 4.34
N ILE A 302 15.59 21.28 3.90
CA ILE A 302 16.90 20.79 3.46
C ILE A 302 17.67 20.29 4.70
N PRO A 303 18.14 19.04 4.72
CA PRO A 303 18.94 18.53 5.83
C PRO A 303 20.22 19.34 6.03
N ASP A 304 20.61 19.55 7.29
CA ASP A 304 21.88 20.20 7.66
C ASP A 304 23.11 19.40 7.19
N SER A 305 22.93 18.12 6.92
CA SER A 305 23.97 17.26 6.33
C SER A 305 23.40 16.11 5.50
N VAL A 306 24.23 15.56 4.62
CA VAL A 306 23.96 14.30 3.91
C VAL A 306 24.81 13.19 4.50
N SER A 307 24.14 12.10 4.93
CA SER A 307 24.80 10.92 5.48
C SER A 307 25.71 10.24 4.47
N SER A 308 26.86 9.74 4.91
CA SER A 308 27.75 8.93 4.07
C SER A 308 27.13 7.58 3.73
N TYR A 309 27.60 6.95 2.64
CA TYR A 309 27.23 5.59 2.26
C TYR A 309 27.34 4.59 3.42
N GLN A 310 28.43 4.62 4.19
CA GLN A 310 28.66 3.66 5.28
C GLN A 310 27.64 3.84 6.43
N THR A 311 27.22 5.07 6.72
CA THR A 311 26.18 5.33 7.72
C THR A 311 24.84 4.80 7.22
N ILE A 312 24.48 5.09 5.97
CA ILE A 312 23.23 4.62 5.36
C ILE A 312 23.18 3.08 5.31
N ALA A 313 24.28 2.43 4.93
CA ALA A 313 24.36 0.97 4.86
C ALA A 313 24.17 0.31 6.23
N ARG A 314 24.80 0.87 7.28
CA ARG A 314 24.63 0.39 8.66
C ARG A 314 23.19 0.58 9.14
N GLU A 315 22.63 1.76 8.89
CA GLU A 315 21.26 2.10 9.24
C GLU A 315 20.26 1.15 8.58
N SER A 316 20.39 0.93 7.25
CA SER A 316 19.57 -0.02 6.49
C SER A 316 19.63 -1.41 7.11
N ALA A 317 20.84 -1.97 7.29
CA ALA A 317 21.01 -3.31 7.82
C ALA A 317 20.38 -3.48 9.21
N GLN A 318 20.61 -2.51 10.11
CA GLN A 318 20.04 -2.53 11.46
C GLN A 318 18.51 -2.49 11.43
N THR A 319 17.92 -1.57 10.65
CA THR A 319 16.45 -1.43 10.63
C THR A 319 15.78 -2.64 9.99
N TRP A 320 16.33 -3.22 8.92
CA TRP A 320 15.76 -4.42 8.31
C TRP A 320 15.92 -5.66 9.20
N GLU A 321 17.07 -5.82 9.86
CA GLU A 321 17.27 -6.89 10.84
C GLU A 321 16.27 -6.79 11.99
N THR A 322 16.06 -5.59 12.55
CA THR A 322 15.02 -5.34 13.57
C THR A 322 13.63 -5.63 13.02
N PHE A 323 13.29 -5.16 11.81
CA PHE A 323 11.99 -5.42 11.20
C PHE A 323 11.71 -6.92 11.12
N TRP A 324 12.62 -7.73 10.59
CA TRP A 324 12.42 -9.17 10.47
C TRP A 324 12.42 -9.90 11.82
N SER A 325 13.22 -9.43 12.77
CA SER A 325 13.40 -10.10 14.07
C SER A 325 12.26 -9.81 15.05
N ASP A 326 11.71 -8.59 15.02
CA ASP A 326 10.81 -8.12 16.10
C ASP A 326 9.33 -8.12 15.70
N SER A 327 9.03 -8.05 14.40
CA SER A 327 7.65 -8.09 13.91
C SER A 327 7.05 -9.50 13.91
N GLY A 328 5.75 -9.61 13.63
CA GLY A 328 5.10 -10.89 13.42
C GLY A 328 5.76 -11.69 12.29
N PHE A 329 5.73 -13.01 12.36
CA PHE A 329 6.30 -13.88 11.34
C PHE A 329 5.47 -15.15 11.16
N VAL A 330 5.22 -15.52 9.91
CA VAL A 330 4.55 -16.78 9.54
C VAL A 330 5.49 -17.61 8.68
N ASP A 331 5.72 -18.85 9.11
CA ASP A 331 6.45 -19.90 8.41
C ASP A 331 5.45 -21.01 8.04
N VAL A 332 5.12 -21.07 6.75
CA VAL A 332 4.28 -22.12 6.16
C VAL A 332 5.12 -23.16 5.41
N PHE A 333 6.43 -22.96 5.29
CA PHE A 333 7.32 -23.79 4.48
C PHE A 333 8.00 -24.89 5.29
N THR A 334 8.59 -24.56 6.44
CA THR A 334 9.45 -25.49 7.18
C THR A 334 8.65 -26.69 7.70
N GLY A 335 8.94 -27.87 7.17
CA GLY A 335 8.28 -29.12 7.57
C GLY A 335 6.91 -29.36 6.95
N SER A 336 6.42 -28.45 6.10
CA SER A 336 5.26 -28.72 5.25
C SER A 336 5.63 -29.69 4.14
N SER A 337 4.73 -30.63 3.83
CA SER A 337 4.88 -31.57 2.72
C SER A 337 4.07 -31.18 1.49
N ASP A 338 3.19 -30.18 1.62
CA ASP A 338 2.42 -29.65 0.50
C ASP A 338 3.36 -28.88 -0.46
N PRO A 339 3.38 -29.22 -1.77
CA PRO A 339 4.27 -28.58 -2.73
C PRO A 339 3.97 -27.08 -2.94
N ARG A 340 2.77 -26.62 -2.56
CA ARG A 340 2.34 -25.22 -2.67
C ARG A 340 2.99 -24.30 -1.63
N ALA A 341 3.57 -24.87 -0.57
CA ALA A 341 4.11 -24.12 0.56
C ALA A 341 5.26 -23.16 0.21
N ASP A 342 6.14 -23.55 -0.73
CA ASP A 342 7.29 -22.73 -1.15
C ASP A 342 6.83 -21.45 -1.86
N GLU A 343 5.86 -21.55 -2.78
CA GLU A 343 5.33 -20.38 -3.48
C GLU A 343 4.54 -19.46 -2.54
N LEU A 344 3.73 -20.02 -1.62
CA LEU A 344 3.02 -19.18 -0.64
C LEU A 344 4.01 -18.46 0.28
N GLN A 345 5.05 -19.14 0.76
CA GLN A 345 6.08 -18.51 1.58
C GLN A 345 6.85 -17.42 0.80
N ARG A 346 7.16 -17.66 -0.48
CA ARG A 346 7.77 -16.65 -1.36
C ARG A 346 6.91 -15.39 -1.42
N ARG A 347 5.61 -15.52 -1.70
CA ARG A 347 4.67 -14.37 -1.75
C ARG A 347 4.62 -13.65 -0.41
N ILE A 348 4.53 -14.37 0.70
CA ILE A 348 4.53 -13.77 2.05
C ILE A 348 5.79 -12.91 2.24
N ILE A 349 6.99 -13.46 2.05
CA ILE A 349 8.24 -12.74 2.34
C ILE A 349 8.42 -11.52 1.42
N LEU A 350 8.18 -11.68 0.12
CA LEU A 350 8.33 -10.58 -0.83
C LEU A 350 7.29 -9.48 -0.62
N SER A 351 6.02 -9.84 -0.38
CA SER A 351 4.99 -8.85 -0.04
C SER A 351 5.35 -8.08 1.21
N ARG A 352 5.87 -8.71 2.26
CA ARG A 352 6.29 -7.99 3.48
C ARG A 352 7.39 -6.96 3.23
N TYR A 353 8.39 -7.32 2.43
CA TYR A 353 9.45 -6.38 2.05
C TYR A 353 8.88 -5.21 1.24
N LEU A 354 8.10 -5.50 0.20
CA LEU A 354 7.58 -4.50 -0.72
C LEU A 354 6.57 -3.56 -0.06
N MET A 355 5.68 -4.07 0.80
CA MET A 355 4.75 -3.24 1.58
C MET A 355 5.53 -2.27 2.47
N ARG A 356 6.63 -2.69 3.12
CA ARG A 356 7.43 -1.76 3.94
C ARG A 356 8.13 -0.68 3.09
N VAL A 357 8.57 -1.02 1.88
CA VAL A 357 9.20 -0.05 0.96
C VAL A 357 8.19 0.97 0.42
N ASN A 358 6.97 0.53 0.10
CA ASN A 358 6.01 1.29 -0.69
C ASN A 358 4.80 1.83 0.09
N GLU A 359 4.47 1.25 1.24
CA GLU A 359 3.14 1.31 1.86
C GLU A 359 3.22 1.62 3.38
N ALA A 360 4.25 2.39 3.79
CA ALA A 360 4.54 2.71 5.19
C ALA A 360 4.90 4.20 5.42
N GLY A 361 4.25 5.09 4.66
CA GLY A 361 4.40 6.55 4.73
C GLY A 361 3.44 7.24 5.71
N GLU A 362 3.33 8.57 5.65
CA GLU A 362 2.47 9.36 6.58
C GLU A 362 0.98 9.42 6.22
N THR A 363 0.61 9.05 5.00
CA THR A 363 -0.78 8.93 4.55
C THR A 363 -1.01 7.53 3.98
N SER A 364 -2.26 7.21 3.63
CA SER A 364 -2.51 6.05 2.78
C SER A 364 -1.63 6.11 1.52
N PRO A 365 -1.01 5.00 1.12
CA PRO A 365 -0.33 4.87 -0.16
C PRO A 365 -1.34 4.84 -1.31
N GLN A 366 -0.87 5.15 -2.52
CA GLN A 366 -1.62 4.90 -3.76
C GLN A 366 -1.56 3.41 -4.12
N GLU A 367 -2.41 2.95 -5.03
CA GLU A 367 -2.51 1.52 -5.37
C GLU A 367 -1.21 0.89 -5.91
N SER A 368 -0.34 1.68 -6.55
CA SER A 368 0.98 1.25 -7.05
C SER A 368 2.15 1.69 -6.15
N GLY A 369 1.85 2.16 -4.94
CA GLY A 369 2.83 2.53 -3.93
C GLY A 369 3.78 3.64 -4.38
N LEU A 370 5.08 3.42 -4.26
CA LEU A 370 6.13 4.34 -4.70
C LEU A 370 6.86 3.81 -5.96
N VAL A 371 6.25 2.89 -6.72
CA VAL A 371 6.84 2.36 -7.96
C VAL A 371 6.60 3.30 -9.14
N ASN A 372 5.35 3.71 -9.33
CA ASN A 372 4.90 4.54 -10.43
C ASN A 372 3.62 5.31 -10.03
N ASN A 373 2.99 6.06 -10.94
CA ASN A 373 1.75 6.78 -10.62
C ASN A 373 0.53 6.05 -11.18
N GLY A 374 -0.31 5.54 -10.30
CA GLY A 374 -1.71 5.19 -10.58
C GLY A 374 -2.63 6.30 -10.08
N TRP A 375 -3.75 6.54 -10.78
CA TRP A 375 -4.73 7.55 -10.38
C TRP A 375 -4.11 8.92 -10.07
N TYR A 376 -3.24 9.41 -10.95
CA TYR A 376 -2.51 10.68 -10.79
C TYR A 376 -1.53 10.74 -9.60
N GLY A 377 -1.20 9.59 -8.99
CA GLY A 377 -0.40 9.51 -7.77
C GLY A 377 -1.21 9.55 -6.48
N LYS A 378 -2.55 9.71 -6.58
CA LYS A 378 -3.49 9.86 -5.47
C LYS A 378 -3.82 8.52 -4.82
N PHE A 379 -4.29 8.57 -3.58
CA PHE A 379 -4.66 7.39 -2.81
C PHE A 379 -6.15 7.31 -2.55
N HIS A 380 -6.64 6.09 -2.41
CA HIS A 380 -8.04 5.77 -2.25
C HIS A 380 -8.31 5.36 -0.80
N LEU A 381 -9.19 6.08 -0.09
CA LEU A 381 -9.56 5.76 1.29
C LEU A 381 -10.40 4.48 1.40
N GLU A 382 -11.00 4.05 0.29
CA GLU A 382 -11.62 2.72 0.20
C GLU A 382 -10.57 1.60 0.22
N MET A 383 -9.40 1.79 -0.42
CA MET A 383 -8.34 0.79 -0.43
C MET A 383 -7.52 0.75 0.86
N VAL A 384 -7.71 1.70 1.80
CA VAL A 384 -6.89 1.83 3.03
C VAL A 384 -6.86 0.53 3.84
N PHE A 385 -7.98 -0.18 3.94
CA PHE A 385 -8.03 -1.46 4.65
C PHE A 385 -7.06 -2.46 4.03
N TRP A 386 -7.09 -2.59 2.71
CA TRP A 386 -6.25 -3.52 1.96
C TRP A 386 -4.78 -3.12 1.96
N HIS A 387 -4.48 -1.83 2.06
CA HIS A 387 -3.11 -1.32 2.17
C HIS A 387 -2.53 -1.48 3.58
N LEU A 388 -3.30 -1.22 4.64
CA LEU A 388 -2.74 -0.96 5.96
C LEU A 388 -3.25 -1.91 7.06
N GLY A 389 -4.39 -2.58 6.87
CA GLY A 389 -4.99 -3.44 7.90
C GLY A 389 -4.07 -4.58 8.36
N HIS A 390 -3.22 -5.09 7.47
CA HIS A 390 -2.28 -6.14 7.81
C HIS A 390 -1.21 -5.70 8.82
N TRP A 391 -0.81 -4.42 8.87
CA TRP A 391 0.22 -3.97 9.80
C TRP A 391 -0.15 -4.23 11.27
N ALA A 392 -1.43 -4.09 11.62
CA ALA A 392 -1.95 -4.42 12.94
C ALA A 392 -1.76 -5.92 13.27
N LEU A 393 -2.09 -6.80 12.32
CA LEU A 393 -1.99 -8.26 12.51
C LEU A 393 -0.54 -8.74 12.55
N TRP A 394 0.36 -8.10 11.82
CA TRP A 394 1.79 -8.42 11.80
C TRP A 394 2.59 -7.69 12.90
N ASN A 395 1.91 -7.02 13.84
CA ASN A 395 2.50 -6.27 14.95
C ASN A 395 3.51 -5.19 14.53
N ASN A 396 3.30 -4.58 13.36
CA ASN A 396 4.08 -3.45 12.84
C ASN A 396 3.37 -2.11 13.15
N TRP A 397 3.07 -1.87 14.42
CA TRP A 397 2.35 -0.68 14.88
C TRP A 397 3.09 0.62 14.59
N ASP A 398 4.42 0.59 14.65
CA ASP A 398 5.29 1.72 14.30
C ASP A 398 5.17 2.15 12.83
N LEU A 399 4.76 1.24 11.94
CA LEU A 399 4.49 1.54 10.54
C LEU A 399 3.04 1.98 10.34
N LEU A 400 2.09 1.30 10.99
CA LEU A 400 0.66 1.64 10.90
C LEU A 400 0.38 3.06 11.44
N ASP A 401 0.95 3.41 12.59
CA ASP A 401 0.70 4.68 13.28
C ASP A 401 1.12 5.90 12.46
N ARG A 402 2.09 5.76 11.54
CA ARG A 402 2.51 6.84 10.64
C ARG A 402 1.35 7.33 9.78
N ALA A 403 0.56 6.40 9.23
CA ALA A 403 -0.54 6.71 8.33
C ALA A 403 -1.84 7.04 9.08
N MET A 404 -2.11 6.40 10.22
CA MET A 404 -3.42 6.50 10.90
C MET A 404 -3.79 7.90 11.37
N GLY A 405 -2.81 8.77 11.64
CA GLY A 405 -3.07 10.18 11.93
C GLY A 405 -3.80 10.93 10.81
N MET A 406 -3.88 10.36 9.59
CA MET A 406 -4.58 10.95 8.45
C MET A 406 -6.06 11.23 8.72
N TYR A 407 -6.76 10.36 9.45
CA TYR A 407 -8.19 10.56 9.72
C TYR A 407 -8.43 11.84 10.53
N GLN A 408 -7.59 12.10 11.54
CA GLN A 408 -7.64 13.36 12.29
C GLN A 408 -7.29 14.56 11.40
N ARG A 409 -6.26 14.45 10.55
CA ARG A 409 -5.88 15.53 9.63
C ARG A 409 -6.95 15.85 8.58
N PHE A 410 -7.72 14.85 8.14
CA PHE A 410 -8.77 14.99 7.13
C PHE A 410 -10.16 15.21 7.74
N LEU A 411 -10.27 15.28 9.07
CA LEU A 411 -11.56 15.40 9.74
C LEU A 411 -12.29 16.67 9.32
N GLU A 412 -11.61 17.81 9.32
CA GLU A 412 -12.20 19.10 8.94
C GLU A 412 -12.74 19.10 7.50
N THR A 413 -11.94 18.65 6.54
CA THR A 413 -12.36 18.59 5.12
C THR A 413 -13.48 17.58 4.92
N SER A 414 -13.54 16.53 5.72
CA SER A 414 -14.61 15.52 5.67
C SER A 414 -15.91 15.99 6.30
N ILE A 415 -15.85 16.84 7.34
CA ILE A 415 -17.00 17.57 7.88
C ILE A 415 -17.51 18.60 6.86
N GLN A 416 -16.62 19.38 6.25
CA GLN A 416 -16.99 20.38 5.24
C GLN A 416 -17.68 19.72 4.04
N ARG A 417 -17.17 18.59 3.55
CA ARG A 417 -17.79 17.79 2.48
C ARG A 417 -19.21 17.35 2.85
N ALA A 418 -19.37 16.78 4.04
CA ALA A 418 -20.68 16.31 4.50
C ALA A 418 -21.68 17.46 4.68
N GLN A 419 -21.29 18.51 5.40
CA GLN A 419 -22.23 19.49 5.93
C GLN A 419 -22.37 20.75 5.07
N VAL A 420 -21.29 21.19 4.42
CA VAL A 420 -21.28 22.40 3.60
C VAL A 420 -21.60 22.07 2.14
N GLN A 421 -20.87 21.15 1.53
CA GLN A 421 -21.12 20.73 0.15
C GLN A 421 -22.43 19.93 0.05
N GLN A 422 -22.57 18.86 0.85
CA GLN A 422 -23.69 17.92 0.68
C GLN A 422 -24.91 18.21 1.57
N GLY A 423 -24.81 19.23 2.43
CA GLY A 423 -25.92 19.67 3.28
C GLY A 423 -26.44 18.64 4.29
N PHE A 424 -25.64 17.63 4.67
CA PHE A 424 -25.98 16.73 5.78
C PHE A 424 -25.91 17.48 7.11
N SER A 425 -26.73 17.06 8.07
CA SER A 425 -26.88 17.78 9.34
C SER A 425 -25.70 17.64 10.31
N MET A 426 -24.88 16.60 10.15
CA MET A 426 -23.78 16.29 11.06
C MET A 426 -22.79 15.29 10.45
N GLY A 427 -21.63 15.18 11.08
CA GLY A 427 -20.64 14.15 10.81
C GLY A 427 -19.62 14.48 9.74
N ALA A 428 -18.67 13.57 9.59
CA ALA A 428 -17.60 13.57 8.60
C ALA A 428 -17.84 12.48 7.55
N ARG A 429 -17.86 12.87 6.27
CA ARG A 429 -17.88 11.93 5.14
C ARG A 429 -16.48 11.75 4.59
N TRP A 430 -15.91 10.55 4.68
CA TRP A 430 -14.57 10.26 4.13
C TRP A 430 -14.62 10.16 2.60
N SER A 431 -13.70 10.80 1.88
CA SER A 431 -13.65 10.75 0.40
C SER A 431 -13.32 9.35 -0.13
N LYS A 432 -13.53 9.08 -1.42
CA LYS A 432 -12.97 7.90 -2.09
C LYS A 432 -11.51 8.15 -2.46
N MET A 433 -11.25 8.96 -3.48
CA MET A 433 -9.91 9.31 -3.96
C MET A 433 -9.50 10.67 -3.40
N THR A 434 -8.29 10.76 -2.85
CA THR A 434 -7.79 11.98 -2.20
C THR A 434 -6.26 12.08 -2.24
N ASP A 435 -5.73 13.12 -1.62
CA ASP A 435 -4.32 13.46 -1.54
C ASP A 435 -4.00 14.00 -0.14
N PRO A 436 -2.74 14.40 0.16
CA PRO A 436 -2.38 14.84 1.51
C PRO A 436 -3.15 16.05 2.05
N SER A 437 -3.91 16.79 1.22
CA SER A 437 -4.81 17.84 1.67
C SER A 437 -6.12 17.33 2.28
N GLY A 438 -6.50 16.06 2.04
CA GLY A 438 -7.79 15.49 2.43
C GLY A 438 -8.97 15.95 1.55
N ARG A 439 -8.73 16.72 0.49
CA ARG A 439 -9.77 17.12 -0.47
C ARG A 439 -10.23 15.92 -1.31
N SER A 440 -11.54 15.83 -1.59
CA SER A 440 -12.05 14.81 -2.52
C SER A 440 -11.60 15.13 -3.92
N ALA A 441 -11.19 14.13 -4.69
CA ALA A 441 -11.06 14.29 -6.13
C ALA A 441 -12.45 14.17 -6.77
N PRO A 442 -12.88 15.14 -7.61
CA PRO A 442 -14.15 15.06 -8.33
C PRO A 442 -14.32 13.75 -9.11
N GLY A 443 -15.56 13.31 -9.29
CA GLY A 443 -15.90 12.12 -10.07
C GLY A 443 -17.06 11.34 -9.49
N GLU A 444 -17.90 10.77 -10.35
CA GLU A 444 -19.16 10.15 -9.94
C GLU A 444 -18.96 9.02 -8.92
N ILE A 445 -18.07 8.05 -9.22
CA ILE A 445 -17.76 7.00 -8.26
C ILE A 445 -17.10 7.57 -6.99
N ASN A 446 -16.26 8.61 -7.13
CA ASN A 446 -15.60 9.21 -5.97
C ASN A 446 -16.58 9.84 -4.98
N GLU A 447 -17.67 10.41 -5.52
CA GLU A 447 -18.69 11.15 -4.79
C GLU A 447 -19.90 10.29 -4.39
N LEU A 448 -20.01 9.04 -4.85
CA LEU A 448 -21.16 8.15 -4.58
C LEU A 448 -20.78 6.83 -3.88
N LEU A 449 -19.50 6.51 -3.73
CA LEU A 449 -19.04 5.33 -3.00
C LEU A 449 -18.99 5.58 -1.48
N ILE A 450 -19.43 4.61 -0.68
CA ILE A 450 -19.58 4.76 0.79
C ILE A 450 -19.03 3.60 1.64
N TRP A 451 -18.50 2.52 1.06
CA TRP A 451 -18.07 1.37 1.86
C TRP A 451 -16.81 1.63 2.70
N GLN A 452 -16.10 2.73 2.43
CA GLN A 452 -14.94 3.17 3.20
C GLN A 452 -15.27 3.82 4.54
N GLN A 453 -16.54 4.18 4.75
CA GLN A 453 -16.94 5.04 5.86
C GLN A 453 -16.71 4.39 7.22
N PRO A 454 -16.91 3.06 7.39
CA PRO A 454 -16.61 2.40 8.66
C PRO A 454 -15.12 2.10 8.90
N HIS A 455 -14.22 2.24 7.92
CA HIS A 455 -12.79 1.93 8.08
C HIS A 455 -12.12 2.54 9.33
N PRO A 456 -12.24 3.85 9.62
CA PRO A 456 -11.61 4.43 10.81
C PRO A 456 -12.07 3.78 12.12
N LEU A 457 -13.31 3.29 12.19
CA LEU A 457 -13.83 2.60 13.38
C LEU A 457 -13.13 1.25 13.58
N VAL A 458 -12.85 0.54 12.47
CA VAL A 458 -12.10 -0.73 12.48
C VAL A 458 -10.64 -0.51 12.90
N PHE A 459 -9.98 0.52 12.38
CA PHE A 459 -8.61 0.86 12.78
C PHE A 459 -8.52 1.31 14.23
N ALA A 460 -9.49 2.10 14.71
CA ALA A 460 -9.58 2.49 16.11
C ALA A 460 -9.73 1.26 17.02
N GLU A 461 -10.58 0.29 16.65
CA GLU A 461 -10.73 -0.98 17.39
C GLU A 461 -9.43 -1.78 17.41
N TYR A 462 -8.72 -1.90 16.29
CA TYR A 462 -7.42 -2.57 16.26
C TYR A 462 -6.41 -1.90 17.19
N GLU A 463 -6.28 -0.57 17.16
CA GLU A 463 -5.35 0.14 18.06
C GLU A 463 -5.75 -0.04 19.52
N TYR A 464 -7.05 0.05 19.83
CA TYR A 464 -7.53 -0.18 21.20
C TYR A 464 -7.29 -1.61 21.67
N ARG A 465 -7.40 -2.62 20.81
CA ARG A 465 -7.05 -4.01 21.17
C ARG A 465 -5.59 -4.13 21.57
N LYS A 466 -4.71 -3.37 20.92
CA LYS A 466 -3.28 -3.36 21.22
C LYS A 466 -2.96 -2.64 22.53
N THR A 467 -3.57 -1.49 22.79
CA THR A 467 -3.18 -0.62 23.91
C THR A 467 -4.07 -0.79 25.15
N GLN A 468 -5.36 -1.08 24.94
CA GLN A 468 -6.43 -1.08 25.96
C GLN A 468 -6.44 0.18 26.81
N SER A 469 -6.03 1.31 26.23
CA SER A 469 -5.71 2.52 26.98
C SER A 469 -6.75 3.61 26.80
N ARG A 470 -6.87 4.47 27.82
CA ARG A 470 -7.73 5.65 27.77
C ARG A 470 -7.21 6.66 26.74
N GLU A 471 -5.89 6.79 26.61
CA GLU A 471 -5.27 7.68 25.63
C GLU A 471 -5.68 7.32 24.19
N THR A 472 -5.74 6.03 23.84
CA THR A 472 -6.24 5.60 22.52
C THR A 472 -7.72 5.94 22.34
N LEU A 473 -8.54 5.74 23.37
CA LEU A 473 -9.97 6.10 23.31
C LEU A 473 -10.18 7.60 23.03
N GLU A 474 -9.40 8.45 23.68
CA GLU A 474 -9.44 9.91 23.53
C GLU A 474 -8.86 10.36 22.18
N LYS A 475 -7.76 9.74 21.72
CA LYS A 475 -7.12 10.01 20.42
C LYS A 475 -8.12 9.88 19.25
N TRP A 476 -8.96 8.84 19.26
CA TRP A 476 -9.90 8.57 18.16
C TRP A 476 -11.29 9.15 18.39
N GLN A 477 -11.56 9.79 19.53
CA GLN A 477 -12.92 10.18 19.92
C GLN A 477 -13.64 11.01 18.86
N ASP A 478 -13.00 12.06 18.35
CA ASP A 478 -13.62 12.95 17.36
C ASP A 478 -13.85 12.24 16.01
N VAL A 479 -12.87 11.44 15.57
CA VAL A 479 -12.98 10.64 14.34
C VAL A 479 -14.13 9.63 14.46
N VAL A 480 -14.23 8.91 15.58
CA VAL A 480 -15.30 7.93 15.84
C VAL A 480 -16.66 8.63 15.86
N ASN A 481 -16.77 9.73 16.60
CA ASN A 481 -18.02 10.49 16.73
C ASN A 481 -18.50 11.01 15.38
N GLU A 482 -17.64 11.70 14.64
CA GLU A 482 -18.04 12.35 13.39
C GLU A 482 -18.27 11.32 12.27
N THR A 483 -17.55 10.20 12.26
CA THR A 483 -17.84 9.08 11.36
C THR A 483 -19.24 8.52 11.64
N ALA A 484 -19.54 8.17 12.89
CA ALA A 484 -20.84 7.61 13.27
C ALA A 484 -21.99 8.61 13.06
N ASN A 485 -21.77 9.89 13.34
CA ASN A 485 -22.72 10.97 13.07
C ASN A 485 -23.10 11.04 11.59
N TRP A 486 -22.13 10.99 10.68
CA TRP A 486 -22.43 11.04 9.25
C TRP A 486 -23.11 9.76 8.79
N MET A 487 -22.65 8.61 9.29
CA MET A 487 -23.29 7.33 9.01
C MET A 487 -24.78 7.32 9.42
N THR A 488 -25.11 7.96 10.55
CA THR A 488 -26.49 8.16 11.00
C THR A 488 -27.24 9.17 10.13
N ALA A 489 -26.61 10.29 9.75
CA ALA A 489 -27.25 11.34 8.93
C ALA A 489 -27.51 10.90 7.47
N PHE A 490 -26.70 10.00 6.95
CA PHE A 490 -26.87 9.42 5.61
C PHE A 490 -27.96 8.37 5.56
N ALA A 491 -28.20 7.61 6.64
CA ALA A 491 -29.26 6.62 6.65
C ALA A 491 -30.65 7.30 6.65
N TRP A 492 -31.53 6.96 5.69
CA TRP A 492 -32.81 7.63 5.52
C TRP A 492 -33.98 6.81 6.06
N LEU A 493 -34.80 7.39 6.95
CA LEU A 493 -35.96 6.70 7.49
C LEU A 493 -37.09 6.62 6.45
N ASN A 494 -37.32 5.42 5.93
CA ASN A 494 -38.42 5.11 5.05
C ASN A 494 -39.72 4.94 5.85
N ALA A 495 -40.60 5.93 5.71
CA ALA A 495 -41.88 5.95 6.43
C ALA A 495 -42.80 4.77 6.09
N SER A 496 -42.64 4.14 4.91
CA SER A 496 -43.49 3.02 4.49
C SER A 496 -43.04 1.70 5.11
N THR A 497 -41.73 1.49 5.24
CA THR A 497 -41.16 0.25 5.80
C THR A 497 -40.81 0.38 7.28
N SER A 498 -40.78 1.61 7.81
CA SER A 498 -40.25 1.94 9.14
C SER A 498 -38.81 1.46 9.33
N ARG A 499 -38.01 1.47 8.26
CA ARG A 499 -36.59 1.09 8.24
C ARG A 499 -35.74 2.23 7.72
N TYR A 500 -34.46 2.20 8.08
CA TYR A 500 -33.45 3.09 7.54
C TYR A 500 -32.82 2.50 6.29
N ASP A 501 -32.95 3.20 5.17
CA ASP A 501 -32.40 2.82 3.88
C ASP A 501 -31.05 3.51 3.64
N LEU A 502 -30.14 2.82 2.93
CA LEU A 502 -28.92 3.39 2.35
C LEU A 502 -29.12 3.61 0.85
N GLY A 503 -28.80 4.82 0.37
CA GLY A 503 -29.03 5.22 -1.02
C GLY A 503 -30.52 5.28 -1.40
N PRO A 504 -30.84 5.47 -2.70
CA PRO A 504 -29.96 6.04 -3.73
C PRO A 504 -29.73 7.57 -3.52
N PRO A 505 -28.72 8.18 -4.18
CA PRO A 505 -27.77 7.54 -5.06
C PRO A 505 -26.55 6.98 -4.33
N MET A 506 -26.06 5.82 -4.75
CA MET A 506 -24.80 5.25 -4.25
C MET A 506 -24.25 4.14 -5.16
N TYR A 507 -22.94 3.91 -5.12
CA TYR A 507 -22.33 2.69 -5.68
C TYR A 507 -22.11 1.63 -4.60
N VAL A 508 -22.18 0.35 -5.00
CA VAL A 508 -21.68 -0.77 -4.20
C VAL A 508 -20.16 -0.89 -4.30
N VAL A 509 -19.54 -1.71 -3.45
CA VAL A 509 -18.10 -2.07 -3.48
C VAL A 509 -17.58 -2.37 -4.90
N ALA A 510 -18.36 -3.07 -5.71
CA ALA A 510 -18.03 -3.49 -7.07
C ALA A 510 -18.06 -2.35 -8.12
N GLU A 511 -18.57 -1.16 -7.78
CA GLU A 511 -18.61 0.02 -8.66
C GLU A 511 -19.37 -0.17 -10.01
N ASP A 512 -20.13 -1.27 -10.16
CA ASP A 512 -20.71 -1.73 -11.43
C ASP A 512 -22.25 -1.59 -11.50
N THR A 513 -22.89 -1.17 -10.43
CA THR A 513 -24.35 -0.96 -10.36
C THR A 513 -24.78 0.45 -10.77
N SER A 514 -25.97 0.63 -11.32
CA SER A 514 -26.47 1.98 -11.60
C SER A 514 -26.79 2.75 -10.31
N PRO A 515 -26.11 3.87 -10.03
CA PRO A 515 -26.14 4.45 -8.70
C PRO A 515 -27.49 5.07 -8.33
N ASN A 516 -28.31 5.43 -9.32
CA ASN A 516 -29.62 6.07 -9.12
C ASN A 516 -30.72 5.13 -8.62
N VAL A 517 -30.51 3.81 -8.72
CA VAL A 517 -31.46 2.78 -8.25
C VAL A 517 -30.88 1.89 -7.16
N THR A 518 -29.55 1.84 -7.03
CA THR A 518 -28.87 1.07 -5.99
C THR A 518 -29.28 1.57 -4.61
N ARG A 519 -29.84 0.66 -3.82
CA ARG A 519 -30.25 0.91 -2.44
C ARG A 519 -30.11 -0.34 -1.59
N ASN A 520 -29.88 -0.15 -0.29
CA ASN A 520 -29.76 -1.24 0.67
C ASN A 520 -28.83 -2.40 0.24
N PRO A 521 -27.59 -2.12 -0.22
CA PRO A 521 -26.67 -3.21 -0.57
C PRO A 521 -26.31 -4.08 0.63
N ALA A 522 -26.19 -5.40 0.41
CA ALA A 522 -26.01 -6.34 1.52
C ALA A 522 -24.73 -6.10 2.32
N PHE A 523 -23.60 -5.92 1.62
CA PHE A 523 -22.29 -5.71 2.26
C PHE A 523 -22.27 -4.39 3.05
N GLU A 524 -22.71 -3.31 2.43
CA GLU A 524 -22.74 -1.97 3.01
C GLU A 524 -23.65 -1.92 4.23
N LEU A 525 -24.86 -2.52 4.18
CA LEU A 525 -25.75 -2.62 5.34
C LEU A 525 -25.10 -3.37 6.52
N ALA A 526 -24.42 -4.49 6.23
CA ALA A 526 -23.73 -5.27 7.25
C ALA A 526 -22.58 -4.45 7.87
N TYR A 527 -21.77 -3.81 7.04
CA TYR A 527 -20.63 -3.02 7.50
C TYR A 527 -21.07 -1.77 8.25
N TRP A 528 -22.18 -1.14 7.85
CA TRP A 528 -22.77 0.01 8.55
C TRP A 528 -23.21 -0.35 9.96
N ARG A 529 -23.91 -1.49 10.10
CA ARG A 529 -24.32 -2.03 11.39
C ARG A 529 -23.12 -2.34 12.28
N TYR A 530 -22.08 -2.95 11.71
CA TYR A 530 -20.86 -3.25 12.44
C TYR A 530 -20.12 -1.99 12.89
N GLY A 531 -19.96 -1.01 12.00
CA GLY A 531 -19.34 0.29 12.31
C GLY A 531 -20.07 1.01 13.43
N LEU A 532 -21.39 1.16 13.35
CA LEU A 532 -22.16 1.77 14.44
C LEU A 532 -22.00 1.00 15.76
N SER A 533 -21.98 -0.34 15.73
CA SER A 533 -21.73 -1.16 16.93
C SER A 533 -20.36 -0.89 17.57
N LEU A 534 -19.32 -0.70 16.75
CA LEU A 534 -17.99 -0.27 17.24
C LEU A 534 -18.05 1.11 17.88
N ALA A 535 -18.72 2.07 17.25
CA ALA A 535 -18.87 3.43 17.80
C ALA A 535 -19.61 3.44 19.14
N GLU A 536 -20.67 2.63 19.30
CA GLU A 536 -21.37 2.49 20.58
C GLU A 536 -20.46 1.91 21.66
N THR A 537 -19.73 0.84 21.32
CA THR A 537 -18.76 0.21 22.22
C THR A 537 -17.67 1.20 22.64
N TRP A 538 -17.24 2.06 21.71
CA TRP A 538 -16.27 3.13 21.97
C TRP A 538 -16.78 4.11 23.03
N MET A 539 -18.01 4.60 22.88
CA MET A 539 -18.64 5.52 23.83
C MET A 539 -18.79 4.89 25.22
N GLN A 540 -19.18 3.62 25.28
CA GLN A 540 -19.27 2.88 26.54
C GLN A 540 -17.91 2.75 27.23
N ARG A 541 -16.84 2.43 26.48
CA ARG A 541 -15.46 2.39 27.00
C ARG A 541 -14.98 3.77 27.45
N LEU A 542 -15.45 4.83 26.80
CA LEU A 542 -15.22 6.21 27.24
C LEU A 542 -16.02 6.61 28.48
N GLY A 543 -16.98 5.80 28.95
CA GLY A 543 -17.89 6.14 30.03
C GLY A 543 -18.91 7.22 29.64
N LEU A 544 -19.19 7.36 28.34
CA LEU A 544 -20.12 8.34 27.77
C LEU A 544 -21.41 7.65 27.33
N SER A 545 -22.51 8.41 27.29
CA SER A 545 -23.76 7.92 26.72
C SER A 545 -23.67 7.85 25.20
N THR A 546 -24.06 6.73 24.62
CA THR A 546 -24.24 6.59 23.17
C THR A 546 -25.35 7.53 22.68
N PRO A 547 -25.12 8.31 21.60
CA PRO A 547 -26.18 9.09 20.95
C PRO A 547 -27.34 8.20 20.47
N ALA A 548 -28.57 8.58 20.82
CA ALA A 548 -29.76 7.77 20.54
C ALA A 548 -29.96 7.49 19.03
N GLY A 549 -29.63 8.46 18.16
CA GLY A 549 -29.73 8.29 16.71
C GLY A 549 -28.82 7.20 16.15
N TRP A 550 -27.66 6.93 16.77
CA TRP A 550 -26.78 5.84 16.36
C TRP A 550 -27.44 4.48 16.61
N GLN A 551 -28.00 4.32 17.81
CA GLN A 551 -28.74 3.11 18.20
C GLN A 551 -29.98 2.91 17.34
N GLU A 552 -30.77 3.98 17.14
CA GLU A 552 -31.98 3.96 16.33
C GLU A 552 -31.70 3.51 14.90
N VAL A 553 -30.70 4.10 14.24
CA VAL A 553 -30.30 3.69 12.89
C VAL A 553 -29.78 2.25 12.91
N LYS A 554 -28.79 1.93 13.76
CA LYS A 554 -28.19 0.59 13.82
C LYS A 554 -29.27 -0.49 13.98
N GLU A 555 -30.22 -0.32 14.90
CA GLU A 555 -31.27 -1.31 15.18
C GLU A 555 -32.33 -1.38 14.09
N ASN A 556 -32.56 -0.30 13.34
CA ASN A 556 -33.65 -0.19 12.36
C ASN A 556 -33.21 -0.05 10.90
N LEU A 557 -31.94 -0.27 10.57
CA LEU A 557 -31.48 -0.45 9.18
C LEU A 557 -32.33 -1.49 8.44
N ALA A 558 -32.51 -1.29 7.14
CA ALA A 558 -33.14 -2.24 6.24
C ALA A 558 -32.53 -3.66 6.41
N PRO A 559 -33.36 -4.71 6.24
CA PRO A 559 -32.84 -6.08 6.25
C PRO A 559 -31.90 -6.29 5.06
N LEU A 560 -30.92 -7.17 5.23
CA LEU A 560 -30.05 -7.57 4.11
C LEU A 560 -30.92 -8.18 3.00
N PRO A 561 -30.75 -7.77 1.73
CA PRO A 561 -31.57 -8.26 0.63
C PRO A 561 -31.29 -9.73 0.38
N ILE A 562 -32.35 -10.54 0.31
CA ILE A 562 -32.30 -11.97 0.07
C ILE A 562 -33.17 -12.30 -1.14
N GLU A 563 -32.60 -13.06 -2.08
CA GLU A 563 -33.28 -13.57 -3.26
C GLU A 563 -32.98 -15.07 -3.40
N ASP A 564 -34.04 -15.87 -3.57
CA ASP A 564 -33.95 -17.34 -3.70
C ASP A 564 -33.08 -18.02 -2.63
N GLY A 565 -33.09 -17.49 -1.40
CA GLY A 565 -32.33 -18.03 -0.27
C GLY A 565 -30.84 -17.68 -0.26
N LEU A 566 -30.40 -16.76 -1.12
CA LEU A 566 -29.05 -16.20 -1.20
C LEU A 566 -29.08 -14.70 -0.90
N TYR A 567 -27.97 -14.13 -0.44
CA TYR A 567 -27.86 -12.67 -0.38
C TYR A 567 -27.77 -12.09 -1.80
N ALA A 568 -28.51 -11.01 -2.03
CA ALA A 568 -28.45 -10.25 -3.28
C ALA A 568 -27.48 -9.06 -3.15
N VAL A 569 -26.99 -8.54 -4.27
CA VAL A 569 -26.06 -7.39 -4.27
C VAL A 569 -26.71 -6.16 -3.62
N TYR A 570 -27.93 -5.82 -4.05
CA TYR A 570 -28.73 -4.74 -3.48
C TYR A 570 -30.23 -5.03 -3.51
N GLU A 571 -31.02 -4.25 -2.77
CA GLU A 571 -32.46 -4.47 -2.68
C GLU A 571 -33.19 -4.10 -3.98
N GLY A 572 -33.87 -5.09 -4.57
CA GLY A 572 -34.63 -4.90 -5.80
C GLY A 572 -33.77 -5.01 -7.06
N ILE A 573 -32.57 -5.56 -6.96
CA ILE A 573 -31.80 -6.00 -8.13
C ILE A 573 -32.59 -7.01 -8.96
N GLU A 574 -32.33 -7.06 -10.26
CA GLU A 574 -32.99 -8.00 -11.15
C GLU A 574 -32.63 -9.46 -10.83
N SER A 575 -33.63 -10.35 -10.85
CA SER A 575 -33.48 -11.74 -10.42
C SER A 575 -32.48 -12.58 -11.21
N ASN A 576 -32.14 -12.15 -12.42
CA ASN A 576 -31.15 -12.80 -13.28
C ASN A 576 -29.71 -12.34 -13.01
N PHE A 577 -29.44 -11.49 -12.00
CA PHE A 577 -28.12 -10.89 -11.78
C PHE A 577 -26.99 -11.91 -11.64
N TRP A 578 -27.26 -13.08 -11.04
CA TRP A 578 -26.28 -14.19 -10.92
C TRP A 578 -25.78 -14.75 -12.26
N THR A 579 -26.40 -14.36 -13.38
CA THR A 579 -26.03 -14.78 -14.73
C THR A 579 -25.77 -13.61 -15.66
N ASP A 580 -26.01 -12.38 -15.19
CA ASP A 580 -25.78 -11.18 -15.97
C ASP A 580 -24.33 -10.70 -15.74
N PRO A 581 -23.49 -10.69 -16.79
CA PRO A 581 -22.11 -10.22 -16.68
C PRO A 581 -22.00 -8.79 -16.13
N THR A 582 -23.06 -7.98 -16.19
CA THR A 582 -23.08 -6.62 -15.61
C THR A 582 -22.79 -6.63 -14.10
N TYR A 583 -23.21 -7.67 -13.38
CA TYR A 583 -23.17 -7.71 -11.90
C TYR A 583 -22.22 -8.76 -11.32
N ILE A 584 -21.56 -9.55 -12.17
CA ILE A 584 -20.66 -10.65 -11.77
C ILE A 584 -19.26 -10.53 -12.39
N ASN A 585 -18.91 -9.35 -12.94
CA ASN A 585 -17.65 -9.07 -13.62
C ASN A 585 -16.70 -8.16 -12.82
N ASP A 586 -16.98 -7.94 -11.54
CA ASP A 586 -16.20 -7.05 -10.67
C ASP A 586 -16.01 -7.67 -9.28
N HIS A 587 -15.79 -6.90 -8.22
CA HIS A 587 -15.49 -7.42 -6.88
C HIS A 587 -16.60 -8.31 -6.30
N PRO A 588 -16.32 -9.56 -5.87
CA PRO A 588 -17.31 -10.49 -5.31
C PRO A 588 -17.69 -10.14 -3.85
N ALA A 589 -18.16 -8.92 -3.60
CA ALA A 589 -18.33 -8.33 -2.26
C ALA A 589 -19.23 -9.13 -1.31
N LEU A 590 -20.17 -9.93 -1.83
CA LEU A 590 -21.05 -10.78 -1.04
C LEU A 590 -20.30 -11.82 -0.19
N VAL A 591 -19.13 -12.29 -0.64
CA VAL A 591 -18.29 -13.21 0.16
C VAL A 591 -17.67 -12.51 1.37
N GLY A 592 -17.59 -11.18 1.32
CA GLY A 592 -17.12 -10.32 2.41
C GLY A 592 -18.04 -10.32 3.63
N LEU A 593 -19.34 -10.65 3.47
CA LEU A 593 -20.30 -10.75 4.58
C LEU A 593 -19.89 -11.78 5.64
N HIS A 594 -19.22 -12.85 5.20
CA HIS A 594 -18.63 -13.85 6.09
C HIS A 594 -17.27 -14.28 5.56
N GLY A 595 -16.31 -13.37 5.67
CA GLY A 595 -14.94 -13.57 5.24
C GLY A 595 -14.09 -12.41 5.72
N TRP A 596 -14.35 -11.25 5.11
CA TRP A 596 -13.74 -9.99 5.51
C TRP A 596 -14.37 -9.44 6.80
N LEU A 597 -15.69 -9.28 6.84
CA LEU A 597 -16.36 -8.78 8.04
C LEU A 597 -16.33 -9.82 9.17
N PRO A 598 -16.20 -9.38 10.43
CA PRO A 598 -16.36 -10.25 11.59
C PRO A 598 -17.80 -10.79 11.66
N PRO A 599 -18.10 -11.75 12.55
CA PRO A 599 -19.48 -12.22 12.71
C PRO A 599 -20.39 -11.05 13.12
N ILE A 600 -21.46 -10.84 12.36
CA ILE A 600 -22.46 -9.80 12.60
C ILE A 600 -23.80 -10.50 12.83
N ASP A 601 -24.50 -10.16 13.92
CA ASP A 601 -25.75 -10.84 14.34
C ASP A 601 -26.85 -10.87 13.26
N SER A 602 -26.88 -9.89 12.36
CA SER A 602 -27.85 -9.82 11.25
C SER A 602 -27.48 -10.69 10.04
N VAL A 603 -26.30 -11.28 10.01
CA VAL A 603 -25.82 -12.13 8.91
C VAL A 603 -26.10 -13.60 9.26
N ASN A 604 -26.99 -14.22 8.50
CA ASN A 604 -27.26 -15.65 8.59
C ASN A 604 -26.11 -16.43 7.95
N LEU A 605 -25.33 -17.14 8.75
CA LEU A 605 -24.15 -17.87 8.30
C LEU A 605 -24.46 -18.98 7.28
N THR A 606 -25.66 -19.58 7.32
CA THR A 606 -26.07 -20.57 6.32
C THR A 606 -26.28 -19.92 4.96
N ILE A 607 -26.97 -18.77 4.92
CA ILE A 607 -27.19 -18.00 3.68
C ILE A 607 -25.86 -17.45 3.17
N ALA A 608 -25.01 -16.93 4.06
CA ALA A 608 -23.70 -16.41 3.69
C ALA A 608 -22.83 -17.49 3.04
N LYS A 609 -22.81 -18.71 3.61
CA LYS A 609 -22.10 -19.85 3.01
C LYS A 609 -22.67 -20.22 1.64
N LEU A 610 -23.98 -20.40 1.51
CA LEU A 610 -24.61 -20.72 0.22
C LEU A 610 -24.34 -19.63 -0.83
N THR A 611 -24.30 -18.36 -0.41
CA THR A 611 -23.97 -17.22 -1.27
C THR A 611 -22.51 -17.27 -1.73
N ALA A 612 -21.58 -17.60 -0.83
CA ALA A 612 -20.17 -17.79 -1.17
C ALA A 612 -19.97 -18.95 -2.14
N ASP A 613 -20.58 -20.11 -1.87
CA ASP A 613 -20.53 -21.30 -2.75
C ASP A 613 -21.09 -20.95 -4.15
N LYS A 614 -22.14 -20.14 -4.22
CA LYS A 614 -22.69 -19.63 -5.49
C LYS A 614 -21.68 -18.74 -6.21
N ALA A 615 -21.12 -17.75 -5.53
CA ALA A 615 -20.12 -16.85 -6.09
C ALA A 615 -18.91 -17.62 -6.64
N TYR A 616 -18.40 -18.63 -5.92
CA TYR A 616 -17.26 -19.44 -6.37
C TYR A 616 -17.48 -20.15 -7.71
N THR A 617 -18.74 -20.41 -8.09
CA THR A 617 -19.08 -21.15 -9.30
C THR A 617 -19.65 -20.30 -10.43
N THR A 618 -20.21 -19.13 -10.13
CA THR A 618 -20.84 -18.27 -11.14
C THR A 618 -20.12 -16.96 -11.40
N TRP A 619 -19.34 -16.46 -10.44
CA TRP A 619 -18.66 -15.19 -10.60
C TRP A 619 -17.60 -15.28 -11.70
N ASN A 620 -17.44 -14.23 -12.50
CA ASN A 620 -16.46 -14.24 -13.56
C ASN A 620 -15.05 -13.99 -13.00
N ILE A 621 -14.40 -15.06 -12.55
CA ILE A 621 -13.08 -15.01 -11.92
C ILE A 621 -12.00 -14.41 -12.85
N SER A 622 -12.20 -14.41 -14.19
CA SER A 622 -11.25 -13.76 -15.11
C SER A 622 -11.17 -12.24 -14.93
N ASN A 623 -12.21 -11.67 -14.34
CA ASN A 623 -12.28 -10.26 -13.97
C ASN A 623 -12.07 -10.06 -12.47
N CYS A 624 -11.61 -11.04 -11.69
CA CYS A 624 -11.10 -10.75 -10.34
C CYS A 624 -9.64 -10.29 -10.43
N TRP A 625 -9.21 -9.37 -9.58
CA TRP A 625 -7.82 -8.93 -9.49
C TRP A 625 -7.41 -8.57 -8.06
N GLY A 626 -6.11 -8.62 -7.79
CA GLY A 626 -5.54 -8.15 -6.53
C GLY A 626 -6.21 -8.72 -5.28
N TRP A 627 -6.95 -7.87 -4.57
CA TRP A 627 -7.50 -8.14 -3.23
C TRP A 627 -8.74 -9.04 -3.21
N ASP A 628 -9.36 -9.30 -4.37
CA ASP A 628 -10.47 -10.25 -4.48
C ASP A 628 -10.08 -11.65 -4.01
N PHE A 629 -8.88 -12.11 -4.39
CA PHE A 629 -8.42 -13.47 -4.10
C PHE A 629 -8.22 -13.70 -2.59
N PRO A 630 -7.55 -12.82 -1.84
CA PRO A 630 -7.51 -12.95 -0.39
C PRO A 630 -8.88 -12.78 0.29
N MET A 631 -9.79 -11.96 -0.26
CA MET A 631 -11.16 -11.88 0.27
C MET A 631 -11.92 -13.21 0.11
N LEU A 632 -11.83 -13.84 -1.07
CA LEU A 632 -12.36 -15.18 -1.33
C LEU A 632 -11.72 -16.23 -0.39
N ALA A 633 -10.40 -16.15 -0.18
CA ALA A 633 -9.68 -17.04 0.72
C ALA A 633 -10.14 -16.91 2.19
N MET A 634 -10.31 -15.68 2.68
CA MET A 634 -10.83 -15.44 4.04
C MET A 634 -12.24 -15.99 4.22
N SER A 635 -13.10 -15.85 3.20
CA SER A 635 -14.45 -16.43 3.23
C SER A 635 -14.41 -17.96 3.27
N ALA A 636 -13.61 -18.59 2.41
CA ALA A 636 -13.42 -20.05 2.41
C ALA A 636 -12.87 -20.54 3.76
N ALA A 637 -11.89 -19.84 4.33
CA ALA A 637 -11.33 -20.16 5.64
C ALA A 637 -12.38 -20.10 6.76
N ARG A 638 -13.22 -19.06 6.83
CA ARG A 638 -14.30 -18.96 7.83
C ARG A 638 -15.37 -20.04 7.65
N ASN A 639 -15.63 -20.44 6.41
CA ASN A 639 -16.55 -21.55 6.08
C ASN A 639 -15.96 -22.94 6.34
N GLY A 640 -14.71 -23.05 6.81
CA GLY A 640 -14.02 -24.32 7.07
C GLY A 640 -13.45 -24.99 5.81
N GLU A 641 -13.42 -24.30 4.67
CA GLU A 641 -12.96 -24.80 3.38
C GLU A 641 -11.49 -24.45 3.16
N THR A 642 -10.64 -24.97 4.05
CA THR A 642 -9.23 -24.56 4.13
C THR A 642 -8.42 -24.87 2.87
N GLU A 643 -8.74 -25.94 2.14
CA GLU A 643 -8.09 -26.23 0.85
C GLU A 643 -8.44 -25.17 -0.20
N GLN A 644 -9.72 -24.80 -0.28
CA GLN A 644 -10.19 -23.77 -1.21
C GLN A 644 -9.57 -22.40 -0.88
N ALA A 645 -9.34 -22.11 0.41
CA ALA A 645 -8.65 -20.89 0.83
C ALA A 645 -7.22 -20.82 0.26
N ILE A 646 -6.48 -21.93 0.29
CA ILE A 646 -5.13 -22.02 -0.30
C ILE A 646 -5.19 -21.89 -1.83
N GLU A 647 -6.16 -22.52 -2.49
CA GLU A 647 -6.35 -22.40 -3.93
C GLU A 647 -6.60 -20.96 -4.36
N TRP A 648 -7.33 -20.16 -3.57
CA TRP A 648 -7.51 -18.74 -3.85
C TRP A 648 -6.21 -17.93 -3.69
N LEU A 649 -5.45 -18.16 -2.62
CA LEU A 649 -4.17 -17.46 -2.40
C LEU A 649 -3.09 -17.81 -3.44
N LEU A 650 -3.25 -18.91 -4.16
CA LEU A 650 -2.33 -19.39 -5.20
C LEU A 650 -2.97 -19.47 -6.58
N HIS A 651 -4.15 -18.85 -6.74
CA HIS A 651 -4.90 -18.92 -7.98
C HIS A 651 -4.05 -18.42 -9.16
N PRO A 652 -4.10 -19.04 -10.35
CA PRO A 652 -3.25 -18.67 -11.48
C PRO A 652 -3.41 -17.22 -11.98
N LEU A 653 -4.56 -16.59 -11.70
CA LEU A 653 -4.81 -15.17 -12.02
C LEU A 653 -4.33 -14.21 -10.93
N TYR A 654 -4.03 -14.73 -9.74
CA TYR A 654 -3.46 -13.96 -8.65
C TYR A 654 -1.93 -14.03 -8.70
N GLN A 655 -1.36 -13.21 -9.58
CA GLN A 655 0.03 -13.32 -10.00
C GLN A 655 0.94 -12.33 -9.27
N PHE A 656 2.16 -12.78 -9.01
CA PHE A 656 3.26 -11.99 -8.46
C PHE A 656 4.48 -12.21 -9.35
N ASP A 657 5.18 -11.14 -9.71
CA ASP A 657 6.35 -11.25 -10.58
C ASP A 657 7.58 -11.85 -9.86
N ASP A 658 8.73 -11.82 -10.55
CA ASP A 658 10.00 -12.38 -10.08
C ASP A 658 10.55 -11.70 -8.82
N VAL A 659 10.24 -10.42 -8.60
CA VAL A 659 10.61 -9.67 -7.40
C VAL A 659 9.45 -9.55 -6.39
N GLY A 660 8.31 -10.17 -6.69
CA GLY A 660 7.13 -10.25 -5.83
C GLY A 660 6.17 -9.08 -5.96
N MET A 661 6.26 -8.28 -7.02
CA MET A 661 5.26 -7.25 -7.32
C MET A 661 3.93 -7.92 -7.68
N PRO A 662 2.82 -7.55 -7.01
CA PRO A 662 1.50 -8.04 -7.38
C PRO A 662 1.09 -7.47 -8.74
N VAL A 663 0.74 -8.35 -9.68
CA VAL A 663 0.38 -7.98 -11.05
C VAL A 663 -1.02 -7.36 -11.07
N GLY A 664 -1.16 -6.21 -11.74
CA GLY A 664 -2.41 -5.44 -11.80
C GLY A 664 -3.51 -6.05 -12.69
N GLY A 665 -3.22 -7.16 -13.36
CA GLY A 665 -4.16 -7.89 -14.21
C GLY A 665 -4.61 -7.07 -15.42
N VAL A 666 -5.91 -7.15 -15.73
CA VAL A 666 -6.51 -6.51 -16.91
C VAL A 666 -6.99 -5.07 -16.66
N ARG A 667 -7.04 -4.63 -15.39
CA ARG A 667 -7.69 -3.37 -14.99
C ARG A 667 -6.73 -2.24 -14.69
N VAL A 668 -5.62 -2.54 -14.03
CA VAL A 668 -4.66 -1.53 -13.57
C VAL A 668 -3.23 -1.93 -13.94
N PRO A 669 -2.32 -0.96 -14.14
CA PRO A 669 -0.92 -1.27 -14.36
C PRO A 669 -0.28 -2.00 -13.18
N THR A 670 0.82 -2.70 -13.45
CA THR A 670 1.62 -3.34 -12.39
C THR A 670 2.57 -2.32 -11.75
N PRO A 671 2.77 -2.33 -10.42
CA PRO A 671 2.12 -3.19 -9.43
C PRO A 671 0.77 -2.68 -8.93
N TYR A 672 0.01 -3.60 -8.32
CA TYR A 672 -1.23 -3.32 -7.58
C TYR A 672 -1.14 -3.85 -6.13
N PHE A 673 -0.62 -3.03 -5.22
CA PHE A 673 -0.30 -3.40 -3.83
C PHE A 673 -1.47 -3.82 -2.93
N PRO A 674 -2.73 -3.45 -3.20
CA PRO A 674 -3.84 -4.09 -2.50
C PRO A 674 -3.79 -5.62 -2.55
N GLY A 675 -3.25 -6.20 -3.63
CA GLY A 675 -2.97 -7.63 -3.71
C GLY A 675 -2.01 -8.10 -2.59
N SER A 676 -0.87 -7.42 -2.38
CA SER A 676 0.08 -7.79 -1.32
C SER A 676 -0.47 -7.57 0.08
N GLY A 677 -1.09 -6.41 0.37
CA GLY A 677 -1.57 -6.12 1.71
C GLY A 677 -2.74 -7.02 2.13
N SER A 678 -3.66 -7.33 1.21
CA SER A 678 -4.74 -8.29 1.46
C SER A 678 -4.25 -9.73 1.63
N LEU A 679 -3.19 -10.16 0.90
CA LEU A 679 -2.52 -11.45 1.15
C LEU A 679 -2.03 -11.55 2.59
N LEU A 680 -1.31 -10.52 3.03
CA LEU A 680 -0.71 -10.50 4.36
C LEU A 680 -1.79 -10.52 5.45
N TYR A 681 -2.89 -9.79 5.24
CA TYR A 681 -4.03 -9.84 6.16
C TYR A 681 -4.64 -11.25 6.20
N ALA A 682 -4.95 -11.85 5.05
CA ALA A 682 -5.55 -13.17 4.96
C ALA A 682 -4.65 -14.26 5.57
N VAL A 683 -3.35 -14.25 5.29
CA VAL A 683 -2.38 -15.20 5.87
C VAL A 683 -2.32 -15.08 7.39
N ALA A 684 -2.28 -13.86 7.93
CA ALA A 684 -2.28 -13.65 9.38
C ALA A 684 -3.57 -14.16 10.02
N MET A 685 -4.72 -13.83 9.43
CA MET A 685 -6.03 -14.33 9.86
C MET A 685 -6.12 -15.85 9.79
N MET A 686 -5.60 -16.48 8.73
CA MET A 686 -5.62 -17.94 8.57
C MET A 686 -4.66 -18.64 9.54
N ALA A 687 -3.53 -18.02 9.87
CA ALA A 687 -2.47 -18.61 10.70
C ALA A 687 -2.73 -18.47 12.21
N GLU A 688 -3.25 -17.33 12.67
CA GLU A 688 -3.53 -17.03 14.09
C GLU A 688 -5.03 -17.10 14.42
N GLY A 689 -5.89 -16.91 13.41
CA GLY A 689 -7.34 -16.95 13.55
C GLY A 689 -7.99 -15.58 13.65
N TRP A 690 -9.29 -15.63 13.96
CA TRP A 690 -10.19 -14.51 14.17
C TRP A 690 -10.94 -14.66 15.50
N ASP A 691 -11.72 -13.68 15.93
CA ASP A 691 -12.49 -13.79 17.17
C ASP A 691 -13.45 -14.99 17.14
N GLY A 692 -13.49 -15.72 18.25
CA GLY A 692 -14.26 -16.97 18.37
C GLY A 692 -13.60 -18.21 17.76
N SER A 693 -12.52 -18.08 16.98
CA SER A 693 -11.76 -19.23 16.50
C SER A 693 -10.96 -19.90 17.63
N SER A 694 -10.91 -21.23 17.63
CA SER A 694 -10.26 -22.03 18.70
C SER A 694 -9.22 -23.03 18.19
N ARG A 695 -9.25 -23.36 16.90
CA ARG A 695 -8.27 -24.25 16.25
C ARG A 695 -6.97 -23.50 15.98
N LYS A 696 -5.83 -24.15 16.17
CA LYS A 696 -4.51 -23.62 15.75
C LYS A 696 -4.49 -23.49 14.22
N SER A 697 -4.08 -22.34 13.70
CA SER A 697 -4.02 -22.05 12.26
C SER A 697 -5.33 -22.41 11.53
N PRO A 698 -6.46 -21.81 11.97
CA PRO A 698 -7.80 -22.24 11.61
C PRO A 698 -8.14 -22.04 10.12
N GLY A 699 -7.34 -21.31 9.35
CA GLY A 699 -7.52 -21.17 7.91
C GLY A 699 -6.71 -22.14 7.06
N PHE A 700 -5.79 -22.92 7.62
CA PHE A 700 -4.94 -23.85 6.86
C PHE A 700 -5.43 -25.31 6.95
N PRO A 701 -5.20 -26.13 5.90
CA PRO A 701 -5.49 -27.56 5.98
C PRO A 701 -4.68 -28.25 7.07
N GLU A 702 -5.25 -29.29 7.69
CA GLU A 702 -4.56 -30.04 8.77
C GLU A 702 -3.49 -31.00 8.26
N THR A 703 -3.63 -31.44 7.01
CA THR A 703 -2.70 -32.37 6.37
C THR A 703 -1.84 -31.62 5.38
N GLY A 704 -0.53 -31.90 5.36
CA GLY A 704 0.42 -31.32 4.41
C GLY A 704 1.01 -29.97 4.81
N TRP A 705 0.40 -29.25 5.76
CA TRP A 705 0.84 -27.92 6.20
C TRP A 705 1.33 -27.94 7.65
N ASN A 706 2.56 -27.44 7.87
CA ASN A 706 3.11 -27.19 9.19
C ASN A 706 3.25 -25.68 9.41
N VAL A 707 2.16 -25.05 9.86
CA VAL A 707 2.11 -23.60 10.06
C VAL A 707 2.67 -23.22 11.43
N ARG A 708 3.62 -22.30 11.42
CA ARG A 708 4.19 -21.67 12.61
C ARG A 708 3.99 -20.16 12.50
N ALA A 709 3.43 -19.56 13.54
CA ALA A 709 3.26 -18.13 13.65
C ALA A 709 3.89 -17.65 14.96
N GLU A 710 4.63 -16.55 14.91
CA GLU A 710 5.22 -15.88 16.07
C GLU A 710 4.84 -14.40 16.00
N GLY A 711 4.31 -13.84 17.09
CA GLY A 711 3.99 -12.41 17.14
C GLY A 711 2.95 -11.96 16.11
N ILE A 712 2.03 -12.84 15.70
CA ILE A 712 0.87 -12.47 14.89
C ILE A 712 -0.30 -12.17 15.82
N SER A 713 -1.05 -11.12 15.54
CA SER A 713 -2.27 -10.77 16.25
C SER A 713 -3.49 -11.37 15.55
N ARG A 714 -4.48 -11.74 16.35
CA ARG A 714 -5.76 -12.29 15.89
C ARG A 714 -6.58 -11.22 15.16
N ALA A 715 -7.21 -11.62 14.05
CA ALA A 715 -8.14 -10.76 13.32
C ALA A 715 -9.48 -10.59 14.06
N LEU A 716 -10.22 -9.54 13.69
CA LEU A 716 -11.60 -9.30 14.16
C LEU A 716 -12.56 -10.45 13.82
#